data_AF-A0ABD1TBX4-F1
#
_entry.id   AF-A0ABD1TBX4-F1
#
_cell.length_a   1.000
_cell.length_b   1.000
_cell.length_c   1.000
_cell.angle_alpha   90.00
_cell.angle_beta   90.00
_cell.angle_gamma   90.00
#
_symmetry.space_group_name_H-M   'P 1'
#
loop_
_entity.id
_entity.type
_entity.pdbx_description
1 polymer ?
#
loop_
_entity_poly.entity_id
_entity_poly.type
_entity_poly.pdbx_seq_one_letter_code
_entity_poly.pdbx_strand_id
1 'polypeptide(L)'
;MEATHYKLVFRFHETVFCGFFLLVLYLNVVELLYVTFSGNGFFGVLREFTMDLETGNYQNLVKKESWRTVLTLAYQSLGVVYGDLSISPLYVYKSTFAEDIEHSETNEEIFGVLSFVFWTLTLIPLLKYVFIVLKADDNGEGGTFALYTLLCRHARVNSLPSCQLADEDLSSYKKDIISPAPSTFGASLKSTLEKYRVLQRFLLVLSLLGACMVIGDGILTPAISVFSAVSGVELAMSREHHKYVEVPVACIILIALFSLQHYGTHRVGFLFAPVVITWLLCISAIGLYNIFHWNPHVYQALSPYYMYKFLKKTQRGGWMSLGGILLCITGSEAMFADLGHFSQLSIKIAFTTIVYPSLILAYMGQAAYLSRHHNIENDYRIGFYVSVPEKLRWPVLVIAVLAAVVGSQAIITGTFSIIKQCSALGCFPRVKILHTSSKIHGQIYIPEINWMLMLLCLAVTIGFRDTKRLGNASGLAVITVMLVTTCLMSLVIVLCWHQSVLLAVGFVLFFGSIEALYFSASLIKFLEGAWVPIALAFIFMIVMCIWHYGTLKKYEYDVQNKVSVDWLLGLGPSLGIVRVRGIGLIHTELVSGIPAIFSHFVTTLPAFHQVLIFLCVKSVPIPHVKHEERFLVGHIGPKEYHMYRCIVRYGYRDAHKDDLQFENDLVCSIAEYIRTGRVGLNEENEDLAKQCEGMVVVGTPSTHLDGIQVCEDEGANPEAAGTSELKEKEKQSPPVIKPRKRVRFVIPESPKIDRDARRELRELMEAREAGVAYILGHSYVRAKKGSNLVKKIVINFGYDFLRRNCRAPTYALSVPHASTLEVGMVYPI
;
A
#
# COMPACT_ATOMS: atom_id res chain seq x y z
N MET A 1 -46.78 -2.78 8.14
CA MET A 1 -46.36 -1.39 8.47
C MET A 1 -44.88 -1.15 8.14
N GLU A 2 -43.96 -2.06 8.42
CA GLU A 2 -42.52 -1.89 8.08
C GLU A 2 -42.26 -1.73 6.57
N ALA A 3 -42.90 -2.52 5.70
CA ALA A 3 -42.76 -2.39 4.24
C ALA A 3 -43.24 -1.03 3.67
N THR A 4 -44.12 -0.33 4.39
CA THR A 4 -44.65 0.99 4.00
C THR A 4 -43.70 2.11 4.44
N HIS A 5 -43.01 1.93 5.58
CA HIS A 5 -42.02 2.86 6.09
C HIS A 5 -40.74 2.87 5.22
N TYR A 6 -40.29 1.70 4.75
CA TYR A 6 -39.20 1.62 3.78
C TYR A 6 -39.56 2.30 2.45
N LYS A 7 -40.79 2.15 1.95
CA LYS A 7 -41.28 2.79 0.71
C LYS A 7 -41.36 4.32 0.81
N LEU A 8 -41.72 4.88 1.98
CA LEU A 8 -41.86 6.32 2.16
C LEU A 8 -40.48 7.01 2.32
N VAL A 9 -39.56 6.39 3.07
CA VAL A 9 -38.16 6.85 3.15
C VAL A 9 -37.48 6.74 1.78
N PHE A 10 -37.77 5.70 1.00
CA PHE A 10 -37.27 5.55 -0.38
C PHE A 10 -37.75 6.66 -1.30
N ARG A 11 -39.05 6.95 -1.37
CA ARG A 11 -39.59 8.03 -2.22
C ARG A 11 -39.02 9.40 -1.86
N PHE A 12 -38.79 9.65 -0.58
CA PHE A 12 -38.22 10.92 -0.12
C PHE A 12 -36.74 11.06 -0.52
N HIS A 13 -35.95 9.99 -0.38
CA HIS A 13 -34.56 9.96 -0.82
C HIS A 13 -34.45 10.05 -2.36
N GLU A 14 -35.26 9.29 -3.09
CA GLU A 14 -35.31 9.25 -4.56
C GLU A 14 -35.66 10.61 -5.17
N THR A 15 -36.64 11.34 -4.63
CA THR A 15 -37.06 12.64 -5.20
C THR A 15 -36.08 13.77 -4.86
N VAL A 16 -35.56 13.81 -3.62
CA VAL A 16 -34.69 14.89 -3.15
C VAL A 16 -33.25 14.72 -3.65
N PHE A 17 -32.68 13.50 -3.60
CA PHE A 17 -31.33 13.27 -4.11
C PHE A 17 -31.27 13.28 -5.64
N CYS A 18 -32.30 12.78 -6.34
CA CYS A 18 -32.30 12.82 -7.80
C CYS A 18 -32.52 14.25 -8.29
N GLY A 19 -33.41 15.02 -7.65
CA GLY A 19 -33.54 16.46 -7.88
C GLY A 19 -32.25 17.22 -7.61
N PHE A 20 -31.54 16.94 -6.51
CA PHE A 20 -30.26 17.55 -6.20
C PHE A 20 -29.14 17.10 -7.16
N PHE A 21 -29.03 15.82 -7.50
CA PHE A 21 -28.04 15.26 -8.44
C PHE A 21 -28.24 15.83 -9.85
N LEU A 22 -29.48 15.92 -10.33
CA LEU A 22 -29.80 16.54 -11.61
C LEU A 22 -29.63 18.04 -11.59
N LEU A 23 -29.91 18.72 -10.48
CA LEU A 23 -29.65 20.15 -10.31
C LEU A 23 -28.14 20.44 -10.23
N VAL A 24 -27.36 19.60 -9.55
CA VAL A 24 -25.90 19.69 -9.44
C VAL A 24 -25.22 19.33 -10.76
N LEU A 25 -25.68 18.29 -11.46
CA LEU A 25 -25.26 18.04 -12.85
C LEU A 25 -25.66 19.22 -13.73
N TYR A 26 -26.92 19.67 -13.73
CA TYR A 26 -27.36 20.72 -14.64
C TYR A 26 -26.68 22.08 -14.39
N LEU A 27 -26.50 22.49 -13.12
CA LEU A 27 -25.84 23.75 -12.75
C LEU A 27 -24.32 23.69 -12.91
N ASN A 28 -23.65 22.58 -12.53
CA ASN A 28 -22.19 22.50 -12.61
C ASN A 28 -21.68 21.93 -13.92
N VAL A 29 -22.40 21.05 -14.62
CA VAL A 29 -21.94 20.47 -15.90
C VAL A 29 -21.96 21.51 -17.01
N VAL A 30 -22.82 22.53 -16.99
CA VAL A 30 -22.77 23.61 -17.99
C VAL A 30 -21.56 24.52 -17.75
N GLU A 31 -21.26 24.92 -16.51
CA GLU A 31 -20.03 25.67 -16.20
C GLU A 31 -18.75 24.83 -16.37
N LEU A 32 -18.78 23.55 -15.98
CA LEU A 32 -17.64 22.65 -16.05
C LEU A 32 -17.39 22.14 -17.48
N LEU A 33 -18.42 21.92 -18.31
CA LEU A 33 -18.27 21.69 -19.76
C LEU A 33 -17.82 22.98 -20.46
N TYR A 34 -18.26 24.15 -20.02
CA TYR A 34 -17.72 25.40 -20.57
C TYR A 34 -16.23 25.57 -20.21
N VAL A 35 -15.78 25.12 -19.04
CA VAL A 35 -14.35 25.13 -18.66
C VAL A 35 -13.54 23.96 -19.26
N THR A 36 -14.16 22.79 -19.47
CA THR A 36 -13.47 21.56 -19.94
C THR A 36 -13.52 21.39 -21.47
N PHE A 37 -14.58 21.86 -22.12
CA PHE A 37 -14.80 21.74 -23.58
C PHE A 37 -14.78 23.07 -24.35
N SER A 38 -14.87 24.24 -23.70
CA SER A 38 -14.51 25.51 -24.35
C SER A 38 -12.99 25.66 -24.39
N GLY A 39 -12.36 24.97 -25.34
CA GLY A 39 -11.09 25.38 -25.91
C GLY A 39 -9.78 24.87 -25.29
N ASN A 40 -9.75 23.94 -24.31
CA ASN A 40 -8.47 23.47 -23.74
C ASN A 40 -8.47 22.03 -23.14
N GLY A 41 -9.34 21.09 -23.52
CA GLY A 41 -9.28 19.72 -22.97
C GLY A 41 -8.05 18.90 -23.44
N PHE A 42 -7.85 18.84 -24.76
CA PHE A 42 -6.67 18.19 -25.37
C PHE A 42 -5.46 19.15 -25.42
N PHE A 43 -5.73 20.43 -25.69
CA PHE A 43 -4.72 21.48 -25.74
C PHE A 43 -4.21 21.87 -24.34
N GLY A 44 -4.99 21.70 -23.27
CA GLY A 44 -4.60 22.00 -21.90
C GLY A 44 -3.57 21.02 -21.34
N VAL A 45 -3.67 19.74 -21.70
CA VAL A 45 -2.60 18.75 -21.44
C VAL A 45 -1.34 19.11 -22.22
N LEU A 46 -1.49 19.53 -23.49
CA LEU A 46 -0.37 20.07 -24.28
C LEU A 46 0.15 21.42 -23.77
N ARG A 47 -0.67 22.21 -23.06
CA ARG A 47 -0.38 23.54 -22.54
C ARG A 47 0.28 23.50 -21.16
N GLU A 48 -0.12 22.60 -20.28
CA GLU A 48 0.69 22.20 -19.11
C GLU A 48 2.04 21.66 -19.61
N PHE A 49 2.03 20.84 -20.67
CA PHE A 49 3.24 20.31 -21.30
C PHE A 49 4.13 21.40 -21.95
N THR A 50 3.58 22.53 -22.43
CA THR A 50 4.35 23.68 -22.95
C THR A 50 4.73 24.70 -21.87
N MET A 51 3.89 24.93 -20.85
CA MET A 51 4.22 25.80 -19.71
C MET A 51 5.33 25.20 -18.83
N ASP A 52 5.36 23.88 -18.62
CA ASP A 52 6.48 23.21 -17.94
C ASP A 52 7.78 23.23 -18.79
N LEU A 53 7.66 23.46 -20.10
CA LEU A 53 8.78 23.63 -21.03
C LEU A 53 9.31 25.07 -21.08
N GLU A 54 8.44 26.07 -20.88
CA GLU A 54 8.77 27.49 -20.95
C GLU A 54 9.14 28.13 -19.60
N THR A 55 8.81 27.50 -18.46
CA THR A 55 9.19 28.03 -17.14
C THR A 55 10.63 27.65 -16.78
N GLY A 56 11.58 28.10 -17.60
CA GLY A 56 12.98 28.14 -17.28
C GLY A 56 13.28 29.32 -16.35
N ASN A 57 13.09 29.17 -15.03
CA ASN A 57 13.98 29.76 -14.03
C ASN A 57 13.69 29.37 -12.57
N TYR A 58 14.76 28.92 -11.91
CA TYR A 58 15.08 28.84 -10.48
C TYR A 58 14.31 27.89 -9.52
N GLN A 59 15.10 26.91 -9.04
CA GLN A 59 15.03 26.16 -7.78
C GLN A 59 14.01 25.02 -7.63
N ASN A 60 14.41 23.80 -8.02
CA ASN A 60 14.46 22.65 -7.11
C ASN A 60 15.18 21.43 -7.74
N LEU A 61 16.13 20.86 -7.00
CA LEU A 61 16.92 19.67 -7.33
C LEU A 61 16.09 18.37 -7.20
N VAL A 62 15.07 18.21 -8.04
CA VAL A 62 14.45 16.91 -8.29
C VAL A 62 14.74 16.57 -9.75
N LYS A 63 15.38 15.42 -9.97
CA LYS A 63 15.84 14.92 -11.28
C LYS A 63 14.87 15.29 -12.40
N LYS A 64 15.33 16.10 -13.36
CA LYS A 64 14.71 16.24 -14.69
C LYS A 64 14.55 14.83 -15.27
N GLU A 65 13.37 14.23 -15.15
CA GLU A 65 13.10 12.99 -15.85
C GLU A 65 13.12 13.28 -17.35
N SER A 66 13.98 12.58 -18.08
CA SER A 66 14.00 12.68 -19.54
C SER A 66 12.62 12.33 -20.08
N TRP A 67 12.11 13.07 -21.07
CA TRP A 67 10.81 12.79 -21.70
C TRP A 67 10.66 11.32 -22.16
N ARG A 68 11.77 10.70 -22.57
CA ARG A 68 11.84 9.26 -22.90
C ARG A 68 11.52 8.36 -21.70
N THR A 69 11.97 8.75 -20.50
CA THR A 69 11.68 8.05 -19.24
C THR A 69 10.19 8.12 -18.94
N VAL A 70 9.59 9.32 -18.98
CA VAL A 70 8.14 9.51 -18.74
C VAL A 70 7.30 8.69 -19.71
N LEU A 71 7.61 8.71 -21.01
CA LEU A 71 6.89 7.89 -21.99
C LEU A 71 7.07 6.39 -21.76
N THR A 72 8.27 5.96 -21.35
CA THR A 72 8.52 4.55 -21.04
C THR A 72 7.73 4.11 -19.81
N LEU A 73 7.65 4.97 -18.78
CA LEU A 73 6.82 4.71 -17.60
C LEU A 73 5.31 4.72 -17.95
N ALA A 74 4.87 5.62 -18.83
CA ALA A 74 3.48 5.65 -19.31
C ALA A 74 3.13 4.38 -20.10
N TYR A 75 4.06 3.87 -20.90
CA TYR A 75 3.89 2.58 -21.57
C TYR A 75 3.80 1.42 -20.58
N GLN A 76 4.67 1.39 -19.56
CA GLN A 76 4.65 0.34 -18.55
C GLN A 76 3.41 0.39 -17.66
N SER A 77 2.88 1.58 -17.37
CA SER A 77 1.67 1.74 -16.54
C SER A 77 0.43 1.14 -17.21
N LEU A 78 0.37 1.11 -18.55
CA LEU A 78 -0.69 0.41 -19.31
C LEU A 78 -0.80 -1.07 -18.94
N GLY A 79 0.33 -1.75 -18.74
CA GLY A 79 0.36 -3.17 -18.39
C GLY A 79 0.10 -3.50 -16.92
N VAL A 80 0.32 -2.53 -16.02
CA VAL A 80 0.25 -2.76 -14.57
C VAL A 80 -0.99 -2.13 -13.95
N VAL A 81 -1.35 -0.91 -14.32
CA VAL A 81 -2.38 -0.14 -13.62
C VAL A 81 -3.76 -0.34 -14.24
N TYR A 82 -3.84 -0.34 -15.57
CA TYR A 82 -5.12 -0.25 -16.28
C TYR A 82 -5.73 -1.59 -16.66
N GLY A 83 -5.08 -2.72 -16.32
CA GLY A 83 -5.59 -4.03 -16.65
C GLY A 83 -6.98 -4.29 -16.07
N ASP A 84 -7.25 -3.87 -14.83
CA ASP A 84 -8.55 -4.03 -14.18
C ASP A 84 -9.64 -3.16 -14.85
N LEU A 85 -9.39 -1.85 -14.94
CA LEU A 85 -10.31 -0.89 -15.56
C LEU A 85 -10.62 -1.20 -17.03
N SER A 86 -9.67 -1.80 -17.76
CA SER A 86 -9.84 -2.13 -19.18
C SER A 86 -10.76 -3.33 -19.41
N ILE A 87 -11.03 -4.15 -18.40
CA ILE A 87 -11.80 -5.39 -18.52
C ILE A 87 -13.28 -5.20 -18.20
N SER A 88 -13.65 -4.10 -17.52
CA SER A 88 -15.03 -3.73 -17.20
C SER A 88 -16.04 -3.89 -18.37
N PRO A 89 -15.74 -3.52 -19.64
CA PRO A 89 -16.68 -3.68 -20.74
C PRO A 89 -17.22 -5.11 -20.94
N LEU A 90 -16.51 -6.15 -20.44
CA LEU A 90 -16.98 -7.53 -20.50
C LEU A 90 -18.23 -7.78 -19.67
N TYR A 91 -18.42 -7.06 -18.56
CA TYR A 91 -19.45 -7.36 -17.57
C TYR A 91 -20.41 -6.21 -17.22
N VAL A 92 -20.10 -4.94 -17.54
CA VAL A 92 -20.98 -3.80 -17.19
C VAL A 92 -22.38 -3.96 -17.78
N TYR A 93 -22.52 -4.02 -19.11
CA TYR A 93 -23.86 -4.12 -19.73
C TYR A 93 -24.61 -5.39 -19.34
N LYS A 94 -23.89 -6.52 -19.21
CA LYS A 94 -24.46 -7.79 -18.72
C LYS A 94 -25.02 -7.64 -17.30
N SER A 95 -24.37 -6.84 -16.44
CA SER A 95 -24.82 -6.61 -15.06
C SER A 95 -25.89 -5.53 -14.94
N THR A 96 -25.88 -4.52 -15.82
CA THR A 96 -26.85 -3.41 -15.83
C THR A 96 -28.23 -3.84 -16.29
N PHE A 97 -28.33 -4.67 -17.32
CA PHE A 97 -29.60 -5.13 -17.90
C PHE A 97 -30.08 -6.49 -17.36
N ALA A 98 -29.57 -6.92 -16.20
CA ALA A 98 -29.87 -8.23 -15.63
C ALA A 98 -31.16 -8.29 -14.78
N GLU A 99 -31.93 -7.20 -14.73
CA GLU A 99 -33.24 -7.10 -14.08
C GLU A 99 -34.22 -6.53 -15.09
N ASP A 100 -35.49 -6.93 -15.01
CA ASP A 100 -36.64 -6.68 -15.89
C ASP A 100 -36.84 -5.21 -16.32
N ILE A 101 -35.87 -4.61 -17.00
CA ILE A 101 -36.07 -3.44 -17.82
C ILE A 101 -36.70 -3.98 -19.10
N GLU A 102 -38.03 -3.97 -19.15
CA GLU A 102 -38.77 -4.23 -20.39
C GLU A 102 -38.27 -3.24 -21.44
N HIS A 103 -37.56 -3.76 -22.44
CA HIS A 103 -37.01 -2.97 -23.52
C HIS A 103 -38.17 -2.31 -24.26
N SER A 104 -38.37 -1.02 -24.03
CA SER A 104 -39.31 -0.24 -24.82
C SER A 104 -38.73 -0.11 -26.24
N GLU A 105 -39.60 -0.18 -27.28
CA GLU A 105 -39.22 -0.04 -28.70
C GLU A 105 -38.38 1.23 -29.01
N THR A 106 -38.28 2.16 -28.08
CA THR A 106 -37.67 3.49 -28.22
C THR A 106 -36.15 3.56 -27.97
N ASN A 107 -35.43 2.48 -27.64
CA ASN A 107 -33.95 2.48 -27.40
C ASN A 107 -33.44 3.45 -26.32
N GLU A 108 -34.34 4.12 -25.61
CA GLU A 108 -34.03 5.19 -24.66
C GLU A 108 -33.25 4.69 -23.44
N GLU A 109 -33.47 3.44 -23.04
CA GLU A 109 -32.77 2.83 -21.91
C GLU A 109 -31.29 2.61 -22.21
N ILE A 110 -30.98 2.15 -23.42
CA ILE A 110 -29.60 1.89 -23.87
C ILE A 110 -28.81 3.19 -23.94
N PHE A 111 -29.41 4.25 -24.50
CA PHE A 111 -28.79 5.58 -24.52
C PHE A 111 -28.67 6.19 -23.12
N GLY A 112 -29.66 5.95 -22.24
CA GLY A 112 -29.60 6.33 -20.84
C GLY A 112 -28.39 5.72 -20.11
N VAL A 113 -28.24 4.40 -20.19
CA VAL A 113 -27.12 3.66 -19.59
C VAL A 113 -25.78 4.13 -20.16
N LEU A 114 -25.66 4.28 -21.48
CA LEU A 114 -24.43 4.80 -22.10
C LEU A 114 -24.07 6.20 -21.58
N SER A 115 -25.08 7.08 -21.45
CA SER A 115 -24.88 8.42 -20.89
C SER A 115 -24.33 8.37 -19.47
N PHE A 116 -24.92 7.52 -18.62
CA PHE A 116 -24.42 7.29 -17.26
C PHE A 116 -22.99 6.76 -17.24
N VAL A 117 -22.66 5.76 -18.06
CA VAL A 117 -21.29 5.21 -18.15
C VAL A 117 -20.31 6.30 -18.56
N PHE A 118 -20.62 7.09 -19.59
CA PHE A 118 -19.77 8.19 -20.05
C PHE A 118 -19.51 9.22 -18.94
N TRP A 119 -20.56 9.72 -18.29
CA TRP A 119 -20.41 10.72 -17.24
C TRP A 119 -19.73 10.16 -15.98
N THR A 120 -19.95 8.89 -15.66
CA THR A 120 -19.31 8.25 -14.52
C THR A 120 -17.81 8.07 -14.75
N LEU A 121 -17.39 7.64 -15.95
CA LEU A 121 -15.98 7.56 -16.33
C LEU A 121 -15.31 8.94 -16.39
N THR A 122 -16.05 9.95 -16.84
CA THR A 122 -15.55 11.34 -16.93
C THR A 122 -15.41 11.99 -15.55
N LEU A 123 -16.38 11.81 -14.66
CA LEU A 123 -16.39 12.48 -13.36
C LEU A 123 -15.48 11.77 -12.34
N ILE A 124 -15.48 10.43 -12.32
CA ILE A 124 -14.74 9.69 -11.30
C ILE A 124 -13.30 9.43 -11.76
N PRO A 125 -12.99 8.48 -12.67
CA PRO A 125 -11.60 8.24 -13.04
C PRO A 125 -10.89 9.47 -13.65
N LEU A 126 -11.51 10.18 -14.61
CA LEU A 126 -10.84 11.30 -15.27
C LEU A 126 -10.73 12.54 -14.35
N LEU A 127 -11.86 13.10 -13.90
CA LEU A 127 -11.85 14.35 -13.13
C LEU A 127 -11.37 14.15 -11.68
N LYS A 128 -12.02 13.27 -10.91
CA LYS A 128 -11.64 13.05 -9.50
C LYS A 128 -10.24 12.43 -9.41
N TYR A 129 -10.00 11.28 -10.02
CA TYR A 129 -8.75 10.56 -9.80
C TYR A 129 -7.56 11.22 -10.50
N VAL A 130 -7.60 11.34 -11.83
CA VAL A 130 -6.44 11.77 -12.63
C VAL A 130 -6.04 13.22 -12.37
N PHE A 131 -7.01 14.14 -12.24
CA PHE A 131 -6.70 15.56 -12.05
C PHE A 131 -6.57 16.00 -10.59
N ILE A 132 -7.30 15.39 -9.65
CA ILE A 132 -7.33 15.82 -8.24
C ILE A 132 -6.59 14.83 -7.33
N VAL A 133 -7.05 13.59 -7.22
CA VAL A 133 -6.54 12.62 -6.22
C VAL A 133 -5.07 12.25 -6.48
N LEU A 134 -4.64 12.11 -7.74
CA LEU A 134 -3.23 11.83 -8.04
C LEU A 134 -2.26 12.95 -7.60
N LYS A 135 -2.74 14.16 -7.26
CA LYS A 135 -1.91 15.23 -6.68
C LYS A 135 -1.68 15.06 -5.18
N ALA A 136 -2.44 14.17 -4.52
CA ALA A 136 -2.31 13.90 -3.10
C ALA A 136 -1.43 12.66 -2.88
N ASP A 137 -0.15 12.80 -3.23
CA ASP A 137 0.86 11.78 -3.01
C ASP A 137 1.64 12.00 -1.71
N ASP A 138 2.05 10.92 -1.07
CA ASP A 138 2.98 10.94 0.06
C ASP A 138 4.38 10.61 -0.46
N ASN A 139 5.09 11.62 -0.97
CA ASN A 139 6.44 11.48 -1.56
C ASN A 139 6.50 10.41 -2.68
N GLY A 140 5.55 10.46 -3.62
CA GLY A 140 5.42 9.51 -4.72
C GLY A 140 4.53 8.30 -4.42
N GLU A 141 4.08 8.07 -3.19
CA GLU A 141 3.14 6.97 -2.88
C GLU A 141 1.69 7.45 -2.88
N GLY A 142 0.77 6.58 -3.32
CA GLY A 142 -0.67 6.84 -3.28
C GLY A 142 -1.46 5.69 -2.65
N GLY A 143 -2.78 5.84 -2.60
CA GLY A 143 -3.70 4.90 -1.98
C GLY A 143 -4.24 5.35 -0.61
N THR A 144 -5.24 4.61 -0.11
CA THR A 144 -5.97 4.94 1.12
C THR A 144 -5.05 5.07 2.35
N PHE A 145 -4.02 4.23 2.46
CA PHE A 145 -3.05 4.33 3.55
C PHE A 145 -2.05 5.48 3.41
N ALA A 146 -1.63 5.83 2.19
CA ALA A 146 -0.77 6.99 1.96
C ALA A 146 -1.48 8.28 2.41
N LEU A 147 -2.78 8.39 2.15
CA LEU A 147 -3.60 9.49 2.68
C LEU A 147 -3.65 9.48 4.22
N TYR A 148 -3.78 8.31 4.83
CA TYR A 148 -3.79 8.19 6.29
C TYR A 148 -2.44 8.59 6.93
N THR A 149 -1.31 8.12 6.38
CA THR A 149 0.04 8.49 6.88
C THR A 149 0.30 9.99 6.71
N LEU A 150 -0.10 10.55 5.57
CA LEU A 150 -0.03 11.98 5.29
C LEU A 150 -0.83 12.80 6.32
N LEU A 151 -2.05 12.37 6.65
CA LEU A 151 -2.90 12.98 7.68
C LEU A 151 -2.28 12.87 9.08
N CYS A 152 -1.75 11.70 9.45
CA CYS A 152 -1.08 11.49 10.73
C CYS A 152 0.10 12.45 10.91
N ARG A 153 0.89 12.68 9.85
CA ARG A 153 2.04 13.61 9.87
C ARG A 153 1.62 15.07 10.07
N HIS A 154 0.60 15.55 9.35
CA HIS A 154 0.21 16.96 9.39
C HIS A 154 -0.65 17.33 10.60
N ALA A 155 -1.49 16.40 11.07
CA ALA A 155 -2.47 16.64 12.12
C ALA A 155 -2.08 16.06 13.50
N ARG A 156 -0.87 15.50 13.65
CA ARG A 156 -0.38 14.85 14.90
C ARG A 156 -1.40 13.87 15.50
N VAL A 157 -2.15 13.19 14.63
CA VAL A 157 -3.19 12.21 14.97
C VAL A 157 -2.49 10.91 15.37
N ASN A 158 -2.00 10.87 16.61
CA ASN A 158 -1.07 9.85 17.08
C ASN A 158 -1.81 8.68 17.73
N SER A 159 -2.16 7.67 16.93
CA SER A 159 -2.62 6.36 17.43
C SER A 159 -1.53 5.28 17.36
N LEU A 160 -0.39 5.58 16.74
CA LEU A 160 0.72 4.66 16.55
C LEU A 160 1.77 4.82 17.66
N PRO A 161 2.24 3.71 18.26
CA PRO A 161 3.01 3.73 19.52
C PRO A 161 4.39 4.40 19.48
N SER A 162 5.03 4.58 18.31
CA SER A 162 6.48 4.78 18.21
C SER A 162 6.99 6.15 17.72
N CYS A 163 6.16 7.19 17.65
CA CYS A 163 6.59 8.50 17.15
C CYS A 163 7.29 9.32 18.26
N GLN A 164 8.56 9.68 18.04
CA GLN A 164 9.42 10.46 18.94
C GLN A 164 9.51 11.92 18.46
N LEU A 165 9.81 12.88 19.36
CA LEU A 165 10.12 14.26 18.95
C LEU A 165 11.26 14.34 17.92
N ALA A 166 12.26 13.45 18.04
CA ALA A 166 13.37 13.34 17.09
C ALA A 166 12.96 12.81 15.69
N ASP A 167 11.73 12.30 15.51
CA ASP A 167 11.21 11.93 14.19
C ASP A 167 10.71 13.16 13.42
N GLU A 168 10.35 14.25 14.12
CA GLU A 168 9.99 15.53 13.49
C GLU A 168 11.19 16.19 12.79
N ASP A 169 12.41 15.80 13.16
CA ASP A 169 13.64 16.31 12.55
C ASP A 169 13.98 15.73 11.17
N LEU A 170 13.29 14.66 10.74
CA LEU A 170 13.48 14.06 9.42
C LEU A 170 13.30 15.11 8.31
N SER A 171 14.21 15.16 7.34
CA SER A 171 14.15 16.15 6.26
C SER A 171 12.84 16.10 5.46
N SER A 172 12.23 14.91 5.32
CA SER A 172 10.91 14.73 4.70
C SER A 172 9.78 15.30 5.56
N TYR A 173 9.87 15.27 6.89
CA TYR A 173 8.91 15.93 7.78
C TYR A 173 9.07 17.45 7.73
N LYS A 174 10.31 17.95 7.74
CA LYS A 174 10.60 19.39 7.67
C LYS A 174 10.12 20.03 6.37
N LYS A 175 10.28 19.37 5.22
CA LYS A 175 9.76 19.89 3.93
C LYS A 175 8.25 20.12 3.96
N ASP A 176 7.50 19.20 4.57
CA ASP A 176 6.05 19.30 4.63
C ASP A 176 5.56 20.34 5.65
N ILE A 177 6.33 20.57 6.72
CA ILE A 177 6.01 21.60 7.74
C ILE A 177 6.30 23.04 7.26
N ILE A 178 7.22 23.22 6.31
CA ILE A 178 7.56 24.55 5.72
C ILE A 178 6.44 25.09 4.79
N SER A 179 5.38 24.31 4.59
CA SER A 179 4.15 24.71 3.90
C SER A 179 3.49 25.95 4.56
N PRO A 180 2.76 26.79 3.79
CA PRO A 180 2.24 28.07 4.25
C PRO A 180 1.37 27.95 5.51
N ALA A 181 1.37 28.99 6.34
CA ALA A 181 0.64 29.01 7.60
C ALA A 181 -0.80 28.53 7.43
N PRO A 182 -1.28 27.60 8.27
CA PRO A 182 -2.60 27.01 8.11
C PRO A 182 -3.69 28.08 8.19
N SER A 183 -4.69 27.99 7.32
CA SER A 183 -5.89 28.83 7.42
C SER A 183 -6.50 28.75 8.83
N THR A 184 -7.13 29.82 9.32
CA THR A 184 -7.67 29.91 10.69
C THR A 184 -8.53 28.70 11.07
N PHE A 185 -9.30 28.18 10.11
CA PHE A 185 -10.09 26.96 10.31
C PHE A 185 -9.26 25.68 10.23
N GLY A 186 -8.28 25.58 9.32
CA GLY A 186 -7.36 24.43 9.27
C GLY A 186 -6.61 24.24 10.58
N ALA A 187 -6.19 25.33 11.21
CA ALA A 187 -5.59 25.32 12.56
C ALA A 187 -6.60 24.88 13.65
N SER A 188 -7.86 25.30 13.55
CA SER A 188 -8.94 24.88 14.47
C SER A 188 -9.31 23.40 14.30
N LEU A 189 -9.41 22.91 13.06
CA LEU A 189 -9.66 21.51 12.75
C LEU A 189 -8.51 20.63 13.23
N LYS A 190 -7.26 21.06 12.99
CA LYS A 190 -6.05 20.42 13.52
C LYS A 190 -6.08 20.35 15.05
N SER A 191 -6.34 21.46 15.74
CA SER A 191 -6.39 21.45 17.22
C SER A 191 -7.54 20.59 17.76
N THR A 192 -8.66 20.51 17.05
CA THR A 192 -9.78 19.62 17.38
C THR A 192 -9.40 18.14 17.22
N LEU A 193 -8.73 17.79 16.11
CA LEU A 193 -8.19 16.43 15.86
C LEU A 193 -7.13 16.03 16.89
N GLU A 194 -6.28 16.96 17.31
CA GLU A 194 -5.28 16.75 18.36
C GLU A 194 -5.93 16.56 19.74
N LYS A 195 -6.99 17.33 20.04
CA LYS A 195 -7.69 17.30 21.34
C LYS A 195 -8.52 16.02 21.53
N TYR A 196 -9.23 15.56 20.50
CA TYR A 196 -10.19 14.47 20.63
C TYR A 196 -9.64 13.12 20.14
N ARG A 197 -9.13 12.30 21.07
CA ARG A 197 -8.68 10.91 20.80
C ARG A 197 -9.73 10.02 20.13
N VAL A 198 -11.02 10.29 20.33
CA VAL A 198 -12.11 9.56 19.69
C VAL A 198 -12.09 9.76 18.17
N LEU A 199 -11.84 11.00 17.71
CA LEU A 199 -11.76 11.32 16.29
C LEU A 199 -10.54 10.67 15.64
N GLN A 200 -9.41 10.61 16.36
CA GLN A 200 -8.20 9.91 15.91
C GLN A 200 -8.45 8.41 15.70
N ARG A 201 -9.16 7.77 16.64
CA ARG A 201 -9.57 6.36 16.52
C ARG A 201 -10.57 6.16 15.38
N PHE A 202 -11.52 7.07 15.20
CA PHE A 202 -12.46 7.01 14.09
C PHE A 202 -11.72 7.08 12.73
N LEU A 203 -10.75 7.97 12.60
CA LEU A 203 -9.93 8.11 11.39
C LEU A 203 -9.12 6.85 11.10
N LEU A 204 -8.52 6.23 12.13
CA LEU A 204 -7.85 4.94 11.99
C LEU A 204 -8.83 3.85 11.55
N VAL A 205 -9.99 3.72 12.19
CA VAL A 205 -11.01 2.71 11.83
C VAL A 205 -11.51 2.93 10.40
N LEU A 206 -11.72 4.17 9.97
CA LEU A 206 -12.12 4.51 8.61
C LEU A 206 -11.06 4.09 7.59
N SER A 207 -9.77 4.34 7.87
CA SER A 207 -8.68 3.89 7.02
C SER A 207 -8.54 2.37 6.98
N LEU A 208 -8.70 1.68 8.12
CA LEU A 208 -8.68 0.22 8.20
C LEU A 208 -9.87 -0.41 7.47
N LEU A 209 -11.04 0.24 7.49
CA LEU A 209 -12.20 -0.19 6.73
C LEU A 209 -11.91 -0.13 5.22
N GLY A 210 -11.34 0.98 4.74
CA GLY A 210 -10.89 1.11 3.36
C GLY A 210 -9.90 0.00 2.98
N ALA A 211 -8.88 -0.23 3.83
CA ALA A 211 -7.92 -1.32 3.64
C ALA A 211 -8.55 -2.70 3.51
N CYS A 212 -9.49 -3.04 4.39
CA CYS A 212 -10.16 -4.33 4.38
C CYS A 212 -11.05 -4.50 3.15
N MET A 213 -11.68 -3.42 2.68
CA MET A 213 -12.46 -3.41 1.45
C MET A 213 -11.55 -3.57 0.21
N VAL A 214 -10.36 -2.96 0.18
CA VAL A 214 -9.36 -3.19 -0.88
C VAL A 214 -8.86 -4.64 -0.88
N ILE A 215 -8.62 -5.24 0.30
CA ILE A 215 -8.29 -6.67 0.39
C ILE A 215 -9.45 -7.53 -0.15
N GLY A 216 -10.70 -7.14 0.14
CA GLY A 216 -11.89 -7.75 -0.42
C GLY A 216 -11.96 -7.65 -1.95
N ASP A 217 -11.67 -6.47 -2.50
CA ASP A 217 -11.55 -6.25 -3.95
C ASP A 217 -10.43 -7.12 -4.56
N GLY A 218 -9.32 -7.27 -3.83
CA GLY A 218 -8.23 -8.23 -4.07
C GLY A 218 -8.67 -9.67 -4.30
N ILE A 219 -9.79 -10.07 -3.70
CA ILE A 219 -10.39 -11.42 -3.81
C ILE A 219 -11.44 -11.46 -4.93
N LEU A 220 -12.27 -10.43 -5.03
CA LEU A 220 -13.44 -10.38 -5.92
C LEU A 220 -13.06 -10.06 -7.38
N THR A 221 -12.07 -9.19 -7.59
CA THR A 221 -11.69 -8.71 -8.92
C THR A 221 -11.07 -9.80 -9.79
N PRO A 222 -10.11 -10.63 -9.30
CA PRO A 222 -9.65 -11.78 -10.07
C PRO A 222 -10.77 -12.76 -10.41
N ALA A 223 -11.73 -12.95 -9.49
CA ALA A 223 -12.87 -13.83 -9.72
C ALA A 223 -13.76 -13.31 -10.85
N ILE A 224 -14.16 -12.02 -10.83
CA ILE A 224 -15.07 -11.46 -11.84
C ILE A 224 -14.39 -11.27 -13.19
N SER A 225 -13.14 -10.82 -13.22
CA SER A 225 -12.40 -10.58 -14.46
C SER A 225 -12.14 -11.87 -15.21
N VAL A 226 -11.66 -12.92 -14.54
CA VAL A 226 -11.43 -14.22 -15.19
C VAL A 226 -12.76 -14.89 -15.57
N PHE A 227 -13.76 -14.87 -14.68
CA PHE A 227 -15.05 -15.50 -14.95
C PHE A 227 -15.78 -14.83 -16.12
N SER A 228 -15.80 -13.50 -16.20
CA SER A 228 -16.41 -12.75 -17.31
C SER A 228 -15.68 -12.91 -18.64
N ALA A 229 -14.34 -13.03 -18.62
CA ALA A 229 -13.58 -13.37 -19.81
C ALA A 229 -13.93 -14.77 -20.33
N VAL A 230 -14.05 -15.76 -19.44
CA VAL A 230 -14.38 -17.15 -19.81
C VAL A 230 -15.83 -17.31 -20.28
N SER A 231 -16.77 -16.47 -19.84
CA SER A 231 -18.17 -16.52 -20.31
C SER A 231 -18.34 -16.36 -21.83
N GLY A 232 -17.31 -15.91 -22.56
CA GLY A 232 -17.34 -15.91 -24.02
C GLY A 232 -17.31 -17.31 -24.66
N VAL A 233 -16.83 -18.32 -23.93
CA VAL A 233 -16.72 -19.70 -24.41
C VAL A 233 -18.11 -20.32 -24.59
N GLU A 234 -19.09 -19.92 -23.77
CA GLU A 234 -20.48 -20.37 -23.89
C GLU A 234 -21.04 -20.08 -25.28
N LEU A 235 -20.84 -18.87 -25.80
CA LEU A 235 -21.34 -18.42 -27.11
C LEU A 235 -20.68 -19.16 -28.30
N ALA A 236 -19.57 -19.86 -28.07
CA ALA A 236 -18.83 -20.59 -29.09
C ALA A 236 -19.10 -22.10 -29.09
N MET A 237 -19.78 -22.64 -28.07
CA MET A 237 -20.01 -24.08 -27.86
C MET A 237 -21.49 -24.48 -28.07
N SER A 238 -21.77 -25.78 -28.20
CA SER A 238 -23.13 -26.33 -28.41
C SER A 238 -23.94 -26.46 -27.11
N ARG A 239 -25.29 -26.42 -27.23
CA ARG A 239 -26.33 -26.26 -26.18
C ARG A 239 -26.27 -27.16 -24.94
N GLU A 240 -25.61 -28.32 -25.02
CA GLU A 240 -25.66 -29.33 -23.95
C GLU A 240 -24.50 -29.23 -22.93
N HIS A 241 -23.40 -28.53 -23.22
CA HIS A 241 -22.22 -28.47 -22.34
C HIS A 241 -22.05 -27.13 -21.58
N HIS A 242 -22.97 -26.17 -21.78
CA HIS A 242 -22.78 -24.77 -21.39
C HIS A 242 -22.52 -24.51 -19.90
N LYS A 243 -23.24 -25.19 -19.00
CA LYS A 243 -23.22 -24.84 -17.57
C LYS A 243 -22.08 -25.48 -16.76
N TYR A 244 -21.42 -26.50 -17.32
CA TYR A 244 -20.42 -27.30 -16.60
C TYR A 244 -18.98 -26.96 -16.95
N VAL A 245 -18.73 -26.23 -18.04
CA VAL A 245 -17.36 -25.96 -18.52
C VAL A 245 -16.79 -24.63 -17.99
N GLU A 246 -17.61 -23.60 -17.80
CA GLU A 246 -17.13 -22.26 -17.43
C GLU A 246 -16.42 -22.21 -16.08
N VAL A 247 -17.06 -22.74 -15.03
CA VAL A 247 -16.53 -22.67 -13.66
C VAL A 247 -15.20 -23.44 -13.56
N PRO A 248 -15.05 -24.69 -14.05
CA PRO A 248 -13.77 -25.37 -14.03
C PRO A 248 -12.66 -24.66 -14.81
N VAL A 249 -12.97 -24.09 -15.99
CA VAL A 249 -11.98 -23.36 -16.79
C VAL A 249 -11.52 -22.10 -16.04
N ALA A 250 -12.44 -21.33 -15.47
CA ALA A 250 -12.09 -20.17 -14.65
C ALA A 250 -11.23 -20.57 -13.44
N CYS A 251 -11.56 -21.66 -12.74
CA CYS A 251 -10.77 -22.17 -11.63
C CYS A 251 -9.35 -22.60 -12.06
N ILE A 252 -9.19 -23.26 -13.21
CA ILE A 252 -7.87 -23.65 -13.74
C ILE A 252 -7.02 -22.40 -14.02
N ILE A 253 -7.60 -21.39 -14.66
CA ILE A 253 -6.92 -20.12 -14.94
C ILE A 253 -6.52 -19.43 -13.63
N LEU A 254 -7.40 -19.38 -12.63
CA LEU A 254 -7.09 -18.81 -11.32
C LEU A 254 -5.98 -19.57 -10.59
N ILE A 255 -6.02 -20.91 -10.58
CA ILE A 255 -4.95 -21.72 -9.97
C ILE A 255 -3.61 -21.45 -10.67
N ALA A 256 -3.60 -21.40 -12.00
CA ALA A 256 -2.39 -21.09 -12.77
C ALA A 256 -1.87 -19.68 -12.45
N LEU A 257 -2.77 -18.68 -12.43
CA LEU A 257 -2.48 -17.30 -12.05
C LEU A 257 -1.80 -17.24 -10.68
N PHE A 258 -2.45 -17.77 -9.64
CA PHE A 258 -1.95 -17.71 -8.26
C PHE A 258 -0.68 -18.54 -8.06
N SER A 259 -0.51 -19.65 -8.78
CA SER A 259 0.71 -20.47 -8.73
C SER A 259 1.90 -19.76 -9.35
N LEU A 260 1.69 -18.96 -10.41
CA LEU A 260 2.74 -18.25 -11.12
C LEU A 260 3.21 -16.96 -10.41
N GLN A 261 2.56 -16.54 -9.32
CA GLN A 261 2.91 -15.29 -8.61
C GLN A 261 4.34 -15.25 -8.07
N HIS A 262 4.89 -16.41 -7.66
CA HIS A 262 6.20 -16.50 -7.03
C HIS A 262 7.37 -16.23 -7.99
N TYR A 263 7.18 -16.41 -9.31
CA TYR A 263 8.19 -16.08 -10.32
C TYR A 263 8.44 -14.57 -10.43
N GLY A 264 7.64 -13.77 -9.72
CA GLY A 264 7.86 -12.36 -9.51
C GLY A 264 7.56 -11.52 -10.73
N THR A 265 7.20 -10.27 -10.47
CA THR A 265 6.89 -9.26 -11.49
C THR A 265 8.14 -8.71 -12.21
N HIS A 266 9.27 -9.42 -12.19
CA HIS A 266 10.61 -8.91 -12.52
C HIS A 266 10.75 -8.34 -13.95
N ARG A 267 9.85 -8.66 -14.89
CA ARG A 267 9.75 -8.05 -16.24
C ARG A 267 8.31 -7.68 -16.65
N VAL A 268 7.41 -7.60 -15.67
CA VAL A 268 5.97 -7.69 -15.88
C VAL A 268 5.36 -6.46 -16.55
N GLY A 269 5.73 -5.24 -16.16
CA GLY A 269 5.16 -4.04 -16.82
C GLY A 269 5.46 -3.97 -18.33
N PHE A 270 6.64 -4.43 -18.75
CA PHE A 270 7.01 -4.44 -20.17
C PHE A 270 6.37 -5.58 -20.96
N LEU A 271 6.19 -6.76 -20.35
CA LEU A 271 5.56 -7.91 -21.03
C LEU A 271 4.02 -7.81 -21.05
N PHE A 272 3.43 -7.19 -20.03
CA PHE A 272 1.98 -7.07 -19.88
C PHE A 272 1.41 -5.86 -20.61
N ALA A 273 2.20 -4.78 -20.79
CA ALA A 273 1.76 -3.62 -21.57
C ALA A 273 1.32 -3.98 -23.01
N PRO A 274 2.04 -4.81 -23.79
CA PRO A 274 1.56 -5.28 -25.09
C PRO A 274 0.19 -5.96 -25.04
N VAL A 275 -0.08 -6.76 -24.01
CA VAL A 275 -1.36 -7.49 -23.87
C VAL A 275 -2.50 -6.52 -23.67
N VAL A 276 -2.36 -5.58 -22.72
CA VAL A 276 -3.41 -4.58 -22.42
C VAL A 276 -3.59 -3.60 -23.58
N ILE A 277 -2.51 -3.16 -24.22
CA ILE A 277 -2.60 -2.28 -25.40
C ILE A 277 -3.31 -3.00 -26.55
N THR A 278 -2.96 -4.26 -26.81
CA THR A 278 -3.63 -5.06 -27.85
C THR A 278 -5.12 -5.22 -27.53
N TRP A 279 -5.46 -5.47 -26.26
CA TRP A 279 -6.86 -5.52 -25.82
C TRP A 279 -7.60 -4.19 -26.02
N LEU A 280 -7.03 -3.07 -25.56
CA LEU A 280 -7.61 -1.73 -25.70
C LEU A 280 -7.82 -1.33 -27.17
N LEU A 281 -6.83 -1.60 -28.02
CA LEU A 281 -6.95 -1.39 -29.47
C LEU A 281 -8.03 -2.29 -30.08
N CYS A 282 -8.13 -3.54 -29.61
CA CYS A 282 -9.12 -4.49 -30.09
C CYS A 282 -10.55 -4.04 -29.76
N ILE A 283 -10.83 -3.71 -28.49
CA ILE A 283 -12.17 -3.22 -28.09
C ILE A 283 -12.51 -1.88 -28.74
N SER A 284 -11.53 -1.00 -28.93
CA SER A 284 -11.70 0.28 -29.62
C SER A 284 -12.06 0.09 -31.10
N ALA A 285 -11.34 -0.80 -31.81
CA ALA A 285 -11.62 -1.12 -33.20
C ALA A 285 -12.99 -1.77 -33.41
N ILE A 286 -13.37 -2.72 -32.54
CA ILE A 286 -14.70 -3.34 -32.55
C ILE A 286 -15.78 -2.28 -32.23
N GLY A 287 -15.50 -1.41 -31.26
CA GLY A 287 -16.39 -0.32 -30.90
C GLY A 287 -16.66 0.62 -32.06
N LEU A 288 -15.60 1.05 -32.74
CA LEU A 288 -15.67 1.92 -33.92
C LEU A 288 -16.41 1.25 -35.08
N TYR A 289 -16.14 -0.03 -35.34
CA TYR A 289 -16.87 -0.81 -36.33
C TYR A 289 -18.37 -0.83 -36.04
N ASN A 290 -18.76 -1.07 -34.79
CA ASN A 290 -20.16 -1.14 -34.40
C ASN A 290 -20.88 0.21 -34.48
N ILE A 291 -20.19 1.31 -34.18
CA ILE A 291 -20.74 2.67 -34.33
C ILE A 291 -21.07 2.95 -35.80
N PHE A 292 -20.14 2.69 -36.72
CA PHE A 292 -20.36 2.97 -38.15
C PHE A 292 -21.37 2.01 -38.79
N HIS A 293 -21.33 0.73 -38.43
CA HIS A 293 -22.16 -0.30 -39.08
C HIS A 293 -23.60 -0.32 -38.57
N TRP A 294 -23.83 -0.17 -37.26
CA TRP A 294 -25.16 -0.39 -36.66
C TRP A 294 -25.92 0.90 -36.34
N ASN A 295 -25.26 1.88 -35.71
CA ASN A 295 -25.92 3.12 -35.31
C ASN A 295 -24.95 4.30 -35.18
N PRO A 296 -24.77 5.10 -36.26
CA PRO A 296 -23.92 6.29 -36.23
C PRO A 296 -24.43 7.38 -35.29
N HIS A 297 -25.71 7.40 -34.92
CA HIS A 297 -26.31 8.43 -34.05
C HIS A 297 -26.13 8.15 -32.55
N VAL A 298 -25.43 7.09 -32.18
CA VAL A 298 -25.19 6.71 -30.77
C VAL A 298 -24.47 7.81 -29.96
N TYR A 299 -23.70 8.69 -30.61
CA TYR A 299 -23.01 9.82 -29.93
C TYR A 299 -23.98 10.80 -29.25
N GLN A 300 -25.25 10.84 -29.65
CA GLN A 300 -26.25 11.69 -28.99
C GLN A 300 -26.45 11.29 -27.52
N ALA A 301 -26.25 10.02 -27.18
CA ALA A 301 -26.35 9.50 -25.83
C ALA A 301 -25.32 10.12 -24.86
N LEU A 302 -24.26 10.77 -25.35
CA LEU A 302 -23.29 11.48 -24.50
C LEU A 302 -23.92 12.66 -23.75
N SER A 303 -25.05 13.18 -24.24
CA SER A 303 -25.78 14.26 -23.55
C SER A 303 -26.40 13.77 -22.23
N PRO A 304 -26.20 14.48 -21.11
CA PRO A 304 -26.77 14.11 -19.80
C PRO A 304 -28.31 14.13 -19.80
N TYR A 305 -28.93 14.71 -20.83
CA TYR A 305 -30.37 14.64 -21.06
C TYR A 305 -30.89 13.19 -21.07
N TYR A 306 -30.12 12.25 -21.61
CA TYR A 306 -30.51 10.83 -21.65
C TYR A 306 -30.47 10.18 -20.26
N MET A 307 -29.59 10.61 -19.35
CA MET A 307 -29.59 10.15 -17.95
C MET A 307 -30.89 10.57 -17.24
N TYR A 308 -31.30 11.83 -17.42
CA TYR A 308 -32.55 12.35 -16.86
C TYR A 308 -33.75 11.55 -17.37
N LYS A 309 -33.81 11.32 -18.69
CA LYS A 309 -34.89 10.58 -19.34
C LYS A 309 -34.95 9.14 -18.83
N PHE A 310 -33.81 8.49 -18.66
CA PHE A 310 -33.69 7.14 -18.12
C PHE A 310 -34.24 7.03 -16.71
N LEU A 311 -33.78 7.89 -15.78
CA LEU A 311 -34.25 7.89 -14.41
C LEU A 311 -35.75 8.18 -14.31
N LYS A 312 -36.24 9.12 -15.12
CA LYS A 312 -37.67 9.47 -15.16
C LYS A 312 -38.54 8.31 -15.64
N LYS A 313 -38.06 7.53 -16.62
CA LYS A 313 -38.80 6.41 -17.21
C LYS A 313 -38.76 5.16 -16.34
N THR A 314 -37.57 4.74 -15.91
CA THR A 314 -37.35 3.42 -15.29
C THR A 314 -37.54 3.44 -13.77
N GLN A 315 -37.62 4.62 -13.13
CA GLN A 315 -37.89 4.80 -11.69
C GLN A 315 -37.01 3.84 -10.84
N ARG A 316 -37.62 2.93 -10.08
CA ARG A 316 -36.95 1.97 -9.21
C ARG A 316 -36.02 1.00 -9.95
N GLY A 317 -36.39 0.52 -11.14
CA GLY A 317 -35.55 -0.35 -11.94
C GLY A 317 -34.31 0.38 -12.46
N GLY A 318 -34.46 1.66 -12.81
CA GLY A 318 -33.34 2.54 -13.17
C GLY A 318 -32.37 2.69 -12.02
N TRP A 319 -32.89 2.85 -10.80
CA TRP A 319 -32.06 2.94 -9.59
C TRP A 319 -31.28 1.64 -9.30
N MET A 320 -31.89 0.47 -9.52
CA MET A 320 -31.21 -0.81 -9.36
C MET A 320 -30.14 -1.05 -10.43
N SER A 321 -30.35 -0.57 -11.66
CA SER A 321 -29.40 -0.70 -12.76
C SER A 321 -28.08 0.08 -12.53
N LEU A 322 -28.11 1.14 -11.70
CA LEU A 322 -26.93 1.94 -11.33
C LEU A 322 -25.83 1.09 -10.68
N GLY A 323 -26.19 0.03 -9.95
CA GLY A 323 -25.21 -0.91 -9.37
C GLY A 323 -24.39 -1.66 -10.44
N GLY A 324 -24.98 -1.95 -11.60
CA GLY A 324 -24.25 -2.51 -12.74
C GLY A 324 -23.41 -1.47 -13.47
N ILE A 325 -23.87 -0.22 -13.53
CA ILE A 325 -23.13 0.89 -14.16
C ILE A 325 -21.87 1.23 -13.37
N LEU A 326 -21.94 1.17 -12.03
CA LEU A 326 -20.81 1.36 -11.12
C LEU A 326 -19.60 0.46 -11.48
N LEU A 327 -19.84 -0.68 -12.11
CA LEU A 327 -18.78 -1.58 -12.53
C LEU A 327 -17.86 -1.02 -13.63
N CYS A 328 -18.21 0.10 -14.28
CA CYS A 328 -17.34 0.74 -15.28
C CYS A 328 -16.13 1.45 -14.67
N ILE A 329 -16.15 1.76 -13.37
CA ILE A 329 -15.06 2.48 -12.68
C ILE A 329 -14.21 1.58 -11.78
N THR A 330 -14.46 0.27 -11.78
CA THR A 330 -13.64 -0.74 -11.07
C THR A 330 -12.21 -0.67 -11.61
N GLY A 331 -11.24 -0.39 -10.73
CA GLY A 331 -9.84 -0.15 -11.12
C GLY A 331 -9.40 1.31 -11.11
N SER A 332 -10.30 2.28 -10.89
CA SER A 332 -9.88 3.70 -10.70
C SER A 332 -9.04 3.89 -9.43
N GLU A 333 -9.28 3.06 -8.40
CA GLU A 333 -8.48 3.08 -7.18
C GLU A 333 -7.05 2.53 -7.42
N ALA A 334 -6.90 1.52 -8.27
CA ALA A 334 -5.59 0.97 -8.62
C ALA A 334 -4.67 2.07 -9.19
N MET A 335 -5.22 2.99 -9.98
CA MET A 335 -4.50 4.17 -10.47
C MET A 335 -3.89 5.03 -9.35
N PHE A 336 -4.59 5.13 -8.22
CA PHE A 336 -4.10 5.88 -7.08
C PHE A 336 -3.14 5.06 -6.22
N ALA A 337 -3.42 3.77 -5.99
CA ALA A 337 -2.56 2.90 -5.20
C ALA A 337 -1.18 2.66 -5.85
N ASP A 338 -1.12 2.63 -7.18
CA ASP A 338 0.11 2.33 -7.95
C ASP A 338 1.00 3.55 -8.24
N LEU A 339 0.68 4.72 -7.68
CA LEU A 339 1.51 5.92 -7.81
C LEU A 339 2.95 5.68 -7.29
N GLY A 340 3.12 4.78 -6.32
CA GLY A 340 4.42 4.36 -5.78
C GLY A 340 5.37 3.69 -6.79
N HIS A 341 4.88 3.33 -7.99
CA HIS A 341 5.68 2.70 -9.04
C HIS A 341 5.81 3.57 -10.29
N PHE A 342 4.91 4.51 -10.50
CA PHE A 342 4.81 5.30 -11.72
C PHE A 342 4.63 6.79 -11.39
N SER A 343 5.29 7.67 -12.16
CA SER A 343 5.11 9.10 -11.95
C SER A 343 3.68 9.55 -12.30
N GLN A 344 3.17 10.55 -11.57
CA GLN A 344 1.85 11.15 -11.79
C GLN A 344 1.61 11.50 -13.26
N LEU A 345 2.61 12.10 -13.92
CA LEU A 345 2.54 12.51 -15.32
C LEU A 345 2.38 11.30 -16.26
N SER A 346 3.05 10.18 -15.97
CA SER A 346 2.97 8.96 -16.76
C SER A 346 1.56 8.35 -16.74
N ILE A 347 0.94 8.31 -15.56
CA ILE A 347 -0.45 7.85 -15.37
C ILE A 347 -1.43 8.79 -16.09
N LYS A 348 -1.25 10.12 -15.95
CA LYS A 348 -2.08 11.12 -16.65
C LYS A 348 -2.06 10.92 -18.17
N ILE A 349 -0.87 10.77 -18.76
CA ILE A 349 -0.70 10.59 -20.21
C ILE A 349 -1.34 9.27 -20.67
N ALA A 350 -1.01 8.15 -20.02
CA ALA A 350 -1.52 6.83 -20.39
C ALA A 350 -3.06 6.77 -20.35
N PHE A 351 -3.67 7.32 -19.29
CA PHE A 351 -5.11 7.32 -19.14
C PHE A 351 -5.82 8.17 -20.20
N THR A 352 -5.41 9.44 -20.33
CA THR A 352 -6.10 10.42 -21.18
C THR A 352 -5.96 10.11 -22.67
N THR A 353 -4.83 9.55 -23.10
CA THR A 353 -4.54 9.33 -24.52
C THR A 353 -4.96 7.97 -25.05
N ILE A 354 -4.89 6.91 -24.23
CA ILE A 354 -5.12 5.53 -24.70
C ILE A 354 -6.33 4.92 -24.00
N VAL A 355 -6.35 4.88 -22.67
CA VAL A 355 -7.34 4.10 -21.90
C VAL A 355 -8.73 4.71 -21.99
N TYR A 356 -8.86 5.99 -21.64
CA TYR A 356 -10.13 6.71 -21.66
C TYR A 356 -10.83 6.67 -23.03
N PRO A 357 -10.20 7.09 -24.16
CA PRO A 357 -10.87 7.04 -25.45
C PRO A 357 -11.23 5.62 -25.89
N SER A 358 -10.39 4.63 -25.60
CA SER A 358 -10.67 3.23 -25.94
C SER A 358 -11.89 2.68 -25.20
N LEU A 359 -12.04 3.00 -23.91
CA LEU A 359 -13.20 2.60 -23.11
C LEU A 359 -14.49 3.27 -23.60
N ILE A 360 -14.46 4.58 -23.86
CA ILE A 360 -15.63 5.29 -24.39
C ILE A 360 -16.07 4.69 -25.73
N LEU A 361 -15.12 4.41 -26.64
CA LEU A 361 -15.42 3.77 -27.93
C LEU A 361 -15.99 2.36 -27.75
N ALA A 362 -15.47 1.57 -26.81
CA ALA A 362 -15.98 0.24 -26.51
C ALA A 362 -17.44 0.28 -26.04
N TYR A 363 -17.77 1.13 -25.05
CA TYR A 363 -19.13 1.25 -24.54
C TYR A 363 -20.10 1.83 -25.58
N MET A 364 -19.67 2.84 -26.35
CA MET A 364 -20.47 3.39 -27.46
C MET A 364 -20.78 2.34 -28.52
N GLY A 365 -19.80 1.52 -28.90
CA GLY A 365 -20.02 0.45 -29.87
C GLY A 365 -20.93 -0.67 -29.35
N GLN A 366 -20.81 -1.05 -28.08
CA GLN A 366 -21.74 -1.99 -27.44
C GLN A 366 -23.18 -1.43 -27.45
N ALA A 367 -23.36 -0.16 -27.08
CA ALA A 367 -24.66 0.51 -27.13
C ALA A 367 -25.22 0.58 -28.55
N ALA A 368 -24.38 0.88 -29.55
CA ALA A 368 -24.79 0.93 -30.95
C ALA A 368 -25.31 -0.43 -31.44
N TYR A 369 -24.60 -1.51 -31.10
CA TYR A 369 -25.03 -2.87 -31.41
C TYR A 369 -26.36 -3.23 -30.73
N LEU A 370 -26.45 -2.98 -29.41
CA LEU A 370 -27.66 -3.28 -28.61
C LEU A 370 -28.88 -2.50 -29.12
N SER A 371 -28.71 -1.25 -29.57
CA SER A 371 -29.82 -0.42 -30.08
C SER A 371 -30.52 -0.98 -31.32
N ARG A 372 -29.90 -1.91 -32.04
CA ARG A 372 -30.47 -2.55 -33.24
C ARG A 372 -30.91 -4.00 -33.03
N HIS A 373 -30.46 -4.65 -31.96
CA HIS A 373 -30.66 -6.09 -31.71
C HIS A 373 -31.41 -6.39 -30.41
N HIS A 374 -32.20 -5.45 -29.89
CA HIS A 374 -32.92 -5.60 -28.63
C HIS A 374 -34.13 -6.56 -28.68
N ASN A 375 -34.59 -6.99 -29.87
CA ASN A 375 -35.84 -7.77 -30.07
C ASN A 375 -35.67 -9.30 -30.16
N ILE A 376 -34.67 -9.91 -29.51
CA ILE A 376 -34.48 -11.37 -29.59
C ILE A 376 -34.96 -12.03 -28.29
N GLU A 377 -36.05 -12.80 -28.39
CA GLU A 377 -36.83 -13.54 -27.37
C GLU A 377 -36.05 -14.56 -26.49
N ASN A 378 -34.76 -14.35 -26.19
CA ASN A 378 -34.02 -15.22 -25.29
C ASN A 378 -33.09 -14.41 -24.38
N ASP A 379 -33.27 -14.56 -23.06
CA ASP A 379 -32.51 -14.00 -21.92
C ASP A 379 -30.97 -14.11 -21.98
N TYR A 380 -30.39 -14.70 -23.02
CA TYR A 380 -28.99 -15.12 -23.10
C TYR A 380 -28.07 -14.25 -23.96
N ARG A 381 -28.46 -13.03 -24.38
CA ARG A 381 -27.68 -12.28 -25.41
C ARG A 381 -27.23 -10.86 -25.08
N ILE A 382 -27.32 -10.41 -23.83
CA ILE A 382 -26.70 -9.13 -23.44
C ILE A 382 -25.27 -9.40 -22.94
N GLY A 383 -24.29 -9.20 -23.82
CA GLY A 383 -22.88 -9.39 -23.47
C GLY A 383 -21.92 -8.86 -24.54
N PHE A 384 -20.69 -8.53 -24.13
CA PHE A 384 -19.65 -8.00 -25.02
C PHE A 384 -19.44 -8.88 -26.26
N TYR A 385 -19.32 -10.19 -26.07
CA TYR A 385 -19.01 -11.15 -27.15
C TYR A 385 -20.09 -11.25 -28.23
N VAL A 386 -21.33 -10.83 -27.94
CA VAL A 386 -22.42 -10.80 -28.93
C VAL A 386 -22.21 -9.64 -29.91
N SER A 387 -21.64 -8.53 -29.46
CA SER A 387 -21.29 -7.38 -30.29
C SER A 387 -20.06 -7.60 -31.18
N VAL A 388 -19.35 -8.73 -31.02
CA VAL A 388 -18.14 -9.07 -31.78
C VAL A 388 -18.50 -9.87 -33.04
N PRO A 389 -17.96 -9.51 -34.22
CA PRO A 389 -18.15 -10.28 -35.45
C PRO A 389 -17.74 -11.75 -35.30
N GLU A 390 -18.51 -12.67 -35.89
CA GLU A 390 -18.36 -14.12 -35.65
C GLU A 390 -16.95 -14.65 -35.90
N LYS A 391 -16.32 -14.17 -36.98
CA LYS A 391 -14.97 -14.58 -37.40
C LYS A 391 -13.87 -14.13 -36.42
N LEU A 392 -14.13 -13.10 -35.61
CA LEU A 392 -13.16 -12.51 -34.68
C LEU A 392 -13.37 -12.96 -33.22
N ARG A 393 -14.45 -13.68 -32.90
CA ARG A 393 -14.78 -14.06 -31.51
C ARG A 393 -13.68 -14.86 -30.82
N TRP A 394 -13.10 -15.86 -31.49
CA TRP A 394 -12.03 -16.70 -30.91
C TRP A 394 -10.75 -15.91 -30.61
N PRO A 395 -10.18 -15.13 -31.55
CA PRO A 395 -9.05 -14.25 -31.25
C PRO A 395 -9.32 -13.29 -30.10
N VAL A 396 -10.49 -12.65 -30.10
CA VAL A 396 -10.88 -11.68 -29.06
C VAL A 396 -11.00 -12.35 -27.70
N LEU A 397 -11.54 -13.57 -27.64
CA LEU A 397 -11.66 -14.36 -26.41
C LEU A 397 -10.29 -14.69 -25.80
N VAL A 398 -9.32 -15.10 -26.61
CA VAL A 398 -7.95 -15.36 -26.13
C VAL A 398 -7.31 -14.08 -25.58
N ILE A 399 -7.45 -12.96 -26.28
CA ILE A 399 -6.93 -11.67 -25.83
C ILE A 399 -7.62 -11.23 -24.54
N ALA A 400 -8.94 -11.40 -24.43
CA ALA A 400 -9.72 -11.07 -23.23
C ALA A 400 -9.27 -11.88 -22.01
N VAL A 401 -9.04 -13.19 -22.16
CA VAL A 401 -8.53 -14.05 -21.06
C VAL A 401 -7.13 -13.61 -20.63
N LEU A 402 -6.23 -13.32 -21.58
CA LEU A 402 -4.89 -12.83 -21.27
C LEU A 402 -4.94 -11.46 -20.57
N ALA A 403 -5.80 -10.55 -21.03
CA ALA A 403 -5.96 -9.23 -20.44
C ALA A 403 -6.61 -9.31 -19.04
N ALA A 404 -7.56 -10.23 -18.82
CA ALA A 404 -8.14 -10.49 -17.50
C ALA A 404 -7.14 -11.08 -16.51
N VAL A 405 -6.26 -11.98 -16.95
CA VAL A 405 -5.13 -12.49 -16.17
C VAL A 405 -4.23 -11.33 -15.76
N VAL A 406 -3.85 -10.44 -16.69
CA VAL A 406 -3.03 -9.26 -16.41
C VAL A 406 -3.72 -8.29 -15.45
N GLY A 407 -5.01 -7.99 -15.64
CA GLY A 407 -5.77 -7.12 -14.74
C GLY A 407 -5.88 -7.69 -13.33
N SER A 408 -6.05 -9.00 -13.21
CA SER A 408 -6.06 -9.69 -11.91
C SER A 408 -4.72 -9.58 -11.19
N GLN A 409 -3.60 -9.60 -11.92
CA GLN A 409 -2.25 -9.44 -11.32
C GLN A 409 -2.11 -8.11 -10.60
N ALA A 410 -2.52 -7.02 -11.25
CA ALA A 410 -2.41 -5.66 -10.74
C ALA A 410 -2.98 -5.54 -9.32
N ILE A 411 -4.22 -5.98 -9.16
CA ILE A 411 -4.97 -5.91 -7.90
C ILE A 411 -4.42 -6.88 -6.84
N ILE A 412 -3.91 -8.05 -7.23
CA ILE A 412 -3.22 -8.97 -6.30
C ILE A 412 -1.95 -8.29 -5.75
N THR A 413 -1.13 -7.68 -6.60
CA THR A 413 0.06 -6.91 -6.15
C THR A 413 -0.31 -5.67 -5.32
N GLY A 414 -1.39 -4.98 -5.66
CA GLY A 414 -1.94 -3.88 -4.86
C GLY A 414 -2.30 -4.35 -3.46
N THR A 415 -2.95 -5.52 -3.34
CA THR A 415 -3.30 -6.14 -2.06
C THR A 415 -2.07 -6.46 -1.21
N PHE A 416 -0.99 -6.98 -1.81
CA PHE A 416 0.27 -7.21 -1.09
C PHE A 416 0.89 -5.91 -0.56
N SER A 417 0.83 -4.83 -1.35
CA SER A 417 1.30 -3.50 -0.93
C SER A 417 0.52 -2.96 0.26
N ILE A 418 -0.82 -3.06 0.24
CA ILE A 418 -1.68 -2.64 1.36
C ILE A 418 -1.37 -3.45 2.62
N ILE A 419 -1.24 -4.78 2.52
CA ILE A 419 -0.93 -5.62 3.69
C ILE A 419 0.45 -5.31 4.27
N LYS A 420 1.46 -5.04 3.42
CA LYS A 420 2.78 -4.58 3.87
C LYS A 420 2.65 -3.27 4.67
N GLN A 421 1.91 -2.29 4.14
CA GLN A 421 1.68 -1.00 4.81
C GLN A 421 0.97 -1.19 6.15
N CYS A 422 -0.09 -2.00 6.21
CA CYS A 422 -0.78 -2.34 7.46
C CYS A 422 0.15 -3.00 8.49
N SER A 423 1.02 -3.91 8.05
CA SER A 423 1.98 -4.59 8.92
C SER A 423 3.05 -3.64 9.45
N ALA A 424 3.53 -2.71 8.63
CA ALA A 424 4.53 -1.70 9.02
C ALA A 424 3.98 -0.77 10.12
N LEU A 425 2.69 -0.44 10.06
CA LEU A 425 1.98 0.37 11.05
C LEU A 425 1.47 -0.44 12.26
N GLY A 426 1.83 -1.72 12.37
CA GLY A 426 1.41 -2.58 13.49
C GLY A 426 -0.10 -2.85 13.54
N CYS A 427 -0.81 -2.69 12.42
CA CYS A 427 -2.25 -2.93 12.29
C CYS A 427 -2.58 -4.31 11.71
N PHE A 428 -1.60 -5.02 11.15
CA PHE A 428 -1.76 -6.37 10.62
C PHE A 428 -0.71 -7.33 11.22
N PRO A 429 -1.03 -8.61 11.42
CA PRO A 429 -0.06 -9.61 11.86
C PRO A 429 1.17 -9.69 10.98
N ARG A 430 2.32 -10.05 11.57
CA ARG A 430 3.59 -10.11 10.84
C ARG A 430 3.54 -11.23 9.79
N VAL A 431 3.83 -10.88 8.53
CA VAL A 431 3.85 -11.78 7.36
C VAL A 431 5.23 -11.82 6.71
N LYS A 432 5.55 -12.91 5.98
CA LYS A 432 6.82 -13.02 5.27
C LYS A 432 6.79 -12.18 3.99
N ILE A 433 7.58 -11.13 3.96
CA ILE A 433 7.71 -10.27 2.79
C ILE A 433 8.93 -10.74 1.99
N LEU A 434 8.69 -11.25 0.79
CA LEU A 434 9.75 -11.56 -0.18
C LEU A 434 9.78 -10.46 -1.23
N HIS A 435 10.92 -9.80 -1.36
CA HIS A 435 11.16 -8.86 -2.45
C HIS A 435 11.59 -9.65 -3.69
N THR A 436 10.82 -9.54 -4.77
CA THR A 436 11.05 -10.31 -6.01
C THR A 436 12.10 -9.68 -6.93
N SER A 437 12.48 -8.42 -6.68
CA SER A 437 13.54 -7.72 -7.41
C SER A 437 14.45 -6.97 -6.45
N SER A 438 15.77 -7.10 -6.65
CA SER A 438 16.80 -6.32 -5.93
C SER A 438 16.99 -4.91 -6.49
N LYS A 439 16.42 -4.60 -7.66
CA LYS A 439 16.61 -3.32 -8.37
C LYS A 439 15.38 -2.41 -8.31
N ILE A 440 14.17 -2.97 -8.20
CA ILE A 440 12.90 -2.20 -8.16
C ILE A 440 12.15 -2.57 -6.88
N HIS A 441 12.20 -1.67 -5.89
CA HIS A 441 11.73 -1.91 -4.51
C HIS A 441 10.21 -2.03 -4.35
N GLY A 442 9.46 -1.82 -5.45
CA GLY A 442 8.00 -1.90 -5.49
C GLY A 442 7.40 -3.30 -5.63
N GLN A 443 8.19 -4.28 -6.07
CA GLN A 443 7.67 -5.62 -6.38
C GLN A 443 7.74 -6.53 -5.15
N ILE A 444 6.57 -6.75 -4.55
CA ILE A 444 6.40 -7.46 -3.29
C ILE A 444 5.62 -8.76 -3.54
N TYR A 445 6.13 -9.87 -3.02
CA TYR A 445 5.43 -11.15 -3.00
C TYR A 445 5.28 -11.63 -1.55
N ILE A 446 4.06 -11.95 -1.14
CA ILE A 446 3.75 -12.45 0.21
C ILE A 446 3.13 -13.84 0.06
N PRO A 447 3.91 -14.94 0.20
CA PRO A 447 3.45 -16.29 -0.09
C PRO A 447 2.20 -16.69 0.69
N GLU A 448 2.17 -16.41 2.00
CA GLU A 448 1.06 -16.81 2.87
C GLU A 448 -0.26 -16.14 2.45
N ILE A 449 -0.20 -14.86 2.09
CA ILE A 449 -1.36 -14.11 1.61
C ILE A 449 -1.78 -14.58 0.22
N ASN A 450 -0.83 -14.87 -0.67
CA ASN A 450 -1.12 -15.37 -2.02
C ASN A 450 -1.99 -16.64 -1.99
N TRP A 451 -1.62 -17.61 -1.15
CA TRP A 451 -2.40 -18.84 -1.01
C TRP A 451 -3.78 -18.59 -0.37
N MET A 452 -3.88 -17.68 0.60
CA MET A 452 -5.18 -17.30 1.17
C MET A 452 -6.08 -16.60 0.15
N LEU A 453 -5.53 -15.67 -0.65
CA LEU A 453 -6.26 -14.98 -1.72
C LEU A 453 -6.74 -15.99 -2.77
N MET A 454 -5.88 -16.94 -3.18
CA MET A 454 -6.27 -18.01 -4.10
C MET A 454 -7.46 -18.82 -3.59
N LEU A 455 -7.39 -19.29 -2.33
CA LEU A 455 -8.45 -20.09 -1.72
C LEU A 455 -9.78 -19.32 -1.65
N LEU A 456 -9.74 -18.06 -1.20
CA LEU A 456 -10.92 -17.21 -1.09
C LEU A 456 -11.49 -16.85 -2.47
N CYS A 457 -10.64 -16.56 -3.45
CA CYS A 457 -11.05 -16.28 -4.82
C CYS A 457 -11.75 -17.49 -5.44
N LEU A 458 -11.18 -18.69 -5.30
CA LEU A 458 -11.82 -19.94 -5.75
C LEU A 458 -13.15 -20.19 -5.04
N ALA A 459 -13.22 -19.97 -3.72
CA ALA A 459 -14.46 -20.14 -2.96
C ALA A 459 -15.57 -19.19 -3.45
N VAL A 460 -15.24 -17.94 -3.74
CA VAL A 460 -16.15 -16.95 -4.31
C VAL A 460 -16.61 -17.37 -5.72
N THR A 461 -15.68 -17.75 -6.60
CA THR A 461 -16.01 -18.19 -7.98
C THR A 461 -16.93 -19.42 -7.97
N ILE A 462 -16.64 -20.41 -7.14
CA ILE A 462 -17.43 -21.65 -7.01
C ILE A 462 -18.79 -21.39 -6.33
N GLY A 463 -18.83 -20.45 -5.38
CA GLY A 463 -20.04 -20.11 -4.62
C GLY A 463 -21.06 -19.32 -5.42
N PHE A 464 -20.61 -18.31 -6.19
CA PHE A 464 -21.51 -17.45 -6.96
C PHE A 464 -21.94 -18.04 -8.30
N ARG A 465 -21.00 -18.62 -9.08
CA ARG A 465 -21.23 -19.19 -10.42
C ARG A 465 -21.98 -18.28 -11.40
N ASP A 466 -22.02 -16.98 -11.13
CA ASP A 466 -22.83 -16.00 -11.86
C ASP A 466 -22.11 -14.66 -11.87
N THR A 467 -21.91 -14.09 -13.07
CA THR A 467 -21.28 -12.78 -13.27
C THR A 467 -22.08 -11.66 -12.59
N LYS A 468 -23.42 -11.75 -12.56
CA LYS A 468 -24.30 -10.70 -11.99
C LYS A 468 -24.05 -10.55 -10.49
N ARG A 469 -24.17 -11.65 -9.75
CA ARG A 469 -24.02 -11.65 -8.30
C ARG A 469 -22.60 -11.26 -7.88
N LEU A 470 -21.62 -11.70 -8.66
CA LEU A 470 -20.23 -11.35 -8.45
C LEU A 470 -19.95 -9.87 -8.74
N GLY A 471 -20.60 -9.30 -9.76
CA GLY A 471 -20.60 -7.85 -10.05
C GLY A 471 -21.23 -7.02 -8.94
N ASN A 472 -22.36 -7.45 -8.40
CA ASN A 472 -22.98 -6.77 -7.26
C ASN A 472 -22.05 -6.76 -6.02
N ALA A 473 -21.29 -7.85 -5.82
CA ALA A 473 -20.31 -7.95 -4.75
C ALA A 473 -19.09 -7.04 -4.97
N SER A 474 -18.45 -7.09 -6.15
CA SER A 474 -17.29 -6.25 -6.44
C SER A 474 -17.64 -4.76 -6.46
N GLY A 475 -18.81 -4.41 -7.02
CA GLY A 475 -19.32 -3.03 -7.04
C GLY A 475 -19.40 -2.42 -5.64
N LEU A 476 -19.96 -3.13 -4.66
CA LEU A 476 -20.07 -2.62 -3.28
C LEU A 476 -18.71 -2.44 -2.61
N ALA A 477 -17.75 -3.34 -2.85
CA ALA A 477 -16.40 -3.22 -2.32
C ALA A 477 -15.75 -1.92 -2.82
N VAL A 478 -15.72 -1.74 -4.14
CA VAL A 478 -15.08 -0.59 -4.80
C VAL A 478 -15.70 0.73 -4.37
N ILE A 479 -17.03 0.87 -4.39
CA ILE A 479 -17.68 2.14 -4.02
C ILE A 479 -17.49 2.49 -2.55
N THR A 480 -17.42 1.49 -1.67
CA THR A 480 -17.11 1.74 -0.25
C THR A 480 -15.70 2.31 -0.09
N VAL A 481 -14.72 1.77 -0.82
CA VAL A 481 -13.37 2.34 -0.77
C VAL A 481 -13.34 3.73 -1.37
N MET A 482 -14.01 3.96 -2.50
CA MET A 482 -14.10 5.29 -3.11
C MET A 482 -14.68 6.32 -2.14
N LEU A 483 -15.74 5.98 -1.41
CA LEU A 483 -16.33 6.86 -0.39
C LEU A 483 -15.34 7.15 0.74
N VAL A 484 -14.63 6.12 1.24
CA VAL A 484 -13.56 6.29 2.23
C VAL A 484 -12.46 7.22 1.72
N THR A 485 -11.99 7.05 0.48
CA THR A 485 -10.98 7.92 -0.12
C THR A 485 -11.47 9.36 -0.25
N THR A 486 -12.74 9.59 -0.63
CA THR A 486 -13.33 10.94 -0.72
C THR A 486 -13.36 11.62 0.65
N CYS A 487 -13.71 10.88 1.71
CA CYS A 487 -13.66 11.39 3.07
C CYS A 487 -12.22 11.75 3.50
N LEU A 488 -11.23 10.87 3.27
CA LEU A 488 -9.83 11.14 3.63
C LEU A 488 -9.25 12.30 2.81
N MET A 489 -9.52 12.35 1.51
CA MET A 489 -9.08 13.43 0.61
C MET A 489 -9.60 14.80 1.05
N SER A 490 -10.83 14.87 1.54
CA SER A 490 -11.39 16.12 2.07
C SER A 490 -10.59 16.69 3.23
N LEU A 491 -10.09 15.81 4.10
CA LEU A 491 -9.23 16.19 5.21
C LEU A 491 -7.84 16.60 4.71
N VAL A 492 -7.31 15.91 3.68
CA VAL A 492 -6.02 16.26 3.06
C VAL A 492 -6.08 17.65 2.40
N ILE A 493 -7.16 18.00 1.71
CA ILE A 493 -7.36 19.32 1.10
C ILE A 493 -7.25 20.44 2.16
N VAL A 494 -7.82 20.24 3.35
CA VAL A 494 -7.79 21.24 4.43
C VAL A 494 -6.47 21.24 5.20
N LEU A 495 -5.98 20.05 5.58
CA LEU A 495 -4.88 19.90 6.54
C LEU A 495 -3.50 19.87 5.87
N CYS A 496 -3.40 19.37 4.64
CA CYS A 496 -2.14 19.20 3.92
C CYS A 496 -1.98 20.24 2.80
N TRP A 497 -3.03 20.49 2.00
CA TRP A 497 -2.98 21.50 0.94
C TRP A 497 -3.30 22.93 1.42
N HIS A 498 -3.71 23.09 2.69
CA HIS A 498 -4.07 24.37 3.30
C HIS A 498 -5.09 25.21 2.49
N GLN A 499 -5.95 24.55 1.71
CA GLN A 499 -6.98 25.21 0.90
C GLN A 499 -8.21 25.61 1.73
N SER A 500 -9.12 26.36 1.13
CA SER A 500 -10.34 26.82 1.79
C SER A 500 -11.25 25.64 2.15
N VAL A 501 -11.92 25.74 3.31
CA VAL A 501 -12.88 24.72 3.79
C VAL A 501 -14.04 24.58 2.81
N LEU A 502 -14.43 25.67 2.16
CA LEU A 502 -15.46 25.66 1.13
C LEU A 502 -15.10 24.75 -0.03
N LEU A 503 -13.82 24.71 -0.44
CA LEU A 503 -13.36 23.81 -1.49
C LEU A 503 -13.42 22.34 -1.04
N ALA A 504 -13.02 22.05 0.20
CA ALA A 504 -13.11 20.69 0.75
C ALA A 504 -14.55 20.21 0.93
N VAL A 505 -15.44 21.07 1.44
CA VAL A 505 -16.87 20.78 1.57
C VAL A 505 -17.49 20.63 0.18
N GLY A 506 -17.17 21.52 -0.77
CA GLY A 506 -17.60 21.41 -2.16
C GLY A 506 -17.15 20.10 -2.81
N PHE A 507 -15.91 19.67 -2.58
CA PHE A 507 -15.37 18.40 -3.06
C PHE A 507 -16.17 17.20 -2.52
N VAL A 508 -16.41 17.14 -1.20
CA VAL A 508 -17.18 16.05 -0.58
C VAL A 508 -18.63 16.08 -1.01
N LEU A 509 -19.26 17.25 -1.08
CA LEU A 509 -20.65 17.35 -1.50
C LEU A 509 -20.82 16.96 -2.96
N PHE A 510 -19.90 17.35 -3.83
CA PHE A 510 -19.95 17.00 -5.25
C PHE A 510 -19.64 15.52 -5.48
N PHE A 511 -18.42 15.05 -5.19
CA PHE A 511 -18.05 13.66 -5.47
C PHE A 511 -18.69 12.66 -4.51
N GLY A 512 -18.81 13.02 -3.22
CA GLY A 512 -19.42 12.16 -2.21
C GLY A 512 -20.92 11.97 -2.43
N SER A 513 -21.66 12.92 -3.03
CA SER A 513 -23.07 12.69 -3.38
C SER A 513 -23.23 11.71 -4.54
N ILE A 514 -22.38 11.79 -5.56
CA ILE A 514 -22.33 10.83 -6.67
C ILE A 514 -22.02 9.43 -6.13
N GLU A 515 -21.04 9.32 -5.25
CA GLU A 515 -20.64 8.04 -4.67
C GLU A 515 -21.70 7.49 -3.71
N ALA A 516 -22.33 8.34 -2.89
CA ALA A 516 -23.41 7.95 -2.01
C ALA A 516 -24.63 7.43 -2.81
N LEU A 517 -24.89 7.99 -3.99
CA LEU A 517 -25.93 7.51 -4.91
C LEU A 517 -25.61 6.09 -5.40
N TYR A 518 -24.39 5.83 -5.84
CA TYR A 518 -23.96 4.48 -6.25
C TYR A 518 -23.89 3.48 -5.09
N PHE A 519 -23.45 3.93 -3.91
CA PHE A 519 -23.44 3.13 -2.69
C PHE A 519 -24.86 2.73 -2.30
N SER A 520 -25.81 3.67 -2.33
CA SER A 520 -27.22 3.43 -2.06
C SER A 520 -27.82 2.43 -3.05
N ALA A 521 -27.56 2.58 -4.35
CA ALA A 521 -28.00 1.63 -5.37
C ALA A 521 -27.44 0.20 -5.14
N SER A 522 -26.17 0.10 -4.75
CA SER A 522 -25.50 -1.18 -4.49
C SER A 522 -26.03 -1.88 -3.23
N LEU A 523 -26.41 -1.12 -2.19
CA LEU A 523 -27.00 -1.67 -0.97
C LEU A 523 -28.38 -2.31 -1.17
N ILE A 524 -29.13 -1.92 -2.21
CA ILE A 524 -30.42 -2.58 -2.52
C ILE A 524 -30.19 -4.05 -2.86
N LYS A 525 -29.07 -4.35 -3.53
CA LYS A 525 -28.68 -5.70 -3.97
C LYS A 525 -27.91 -6.47 -2.90
N PHE A 526 -28.07 -6.09 -1.62
CA PHE A 526 -27.35 -6.70 -0.50
C PHE A 526 -27.53 -8.23 -0.44
N LEU A 527 -28.77 -8.71 -0.61
CA LEU A 527 -29.08 -10.15 -0.60
C LEU A 527 -28.64 -10.89 -1.87
N GLU A 528 -28.34 -10.18 -2.96
CA GLU A 528 -27.92 -10.76 -4.24
C GLU A 528 -26.41 -10.96 -4.35
N GLY A 529 -25.65 -10.74 -3.27
CA GLY A 529 -24.22 -10.99 -3.21
C GLY A 529 -23.40 -9.87 -2.57
N ALA A 530 -23.96 -8.67 -2.45
CA ALA A 530 -23.23 -7.52 -1.92
C ALA A 530 -22.88 -7.65 -0.42
N TRP A 531 -23.48 -8.60 0.32
CA TRP A 531 -23.08 -8.90 1.70
C TRP A 531 -21.68 -9.51 1.84
N VAL A 532 -21.15 -10.19 0.80
CA VAL A 532 -19.85 -10.89 0.84
C VAL A 532 -18.66 -9.97 1.13
N PRO A 533 -18.43 -8.85 0.40
CA PRO A 533 -17.33 -7.94 0.72
C PRO A 533 -17.43 -7.36 2.13
N ILE A 534 -18.65 -7.07 2.62
CA ILE A 534 -18.85 -6.59 3.99
C ILE A 534 -18.47 -7.67 5.01
N ALA A 535 -18.86 -8.93 4.78
CA ALA A 535 -18.49 -10.03 5.66
C ALA A 535 -16.98 -10.28 5.67
N LEU A 536 -16.33 -10.27 4.51
CA LEU A 536 -14.87 -10.38 4.38
C LEU A 536 -14.19 -9.22 5.11
N ALA A 537 -14.63 -7.98 4.87
CA ALA A 537 -14.07 -6.80 5.51
C ALA A 537 -14.24 -6.85 7.04
N PHE A 538 -15.39 -7.33 7.53
CA PHE A 538 -15.63 -7.49 8.97
C PHE A 538 -14.66 -8.50 9.61
N ILE A 539 -14.41 -9.64 8.95
CA ILE A 539 -13.44 -10.65 9.43
C ILE A 539 -12.03 -10.05 9.50
N PHE A 540 -11.57 -9.40 8.42
CA PHE A 540 -10.25 -8.76 8.40
C PHE A 540 -10.15 -7.63 9.43
N MET A 541 -11.19 -6.81 9.59
CA MET A 541 -11.25 -5.74 10.59
C MET A 541 -11.11 -6.28 12.01
N ILE A 542 -11.73 -7.41 12.34
CA ILE A 542 -11.57 -8.05 13.66
C ILE A 542 -10.10 -8.45 13.87
N VAL A 543 -9.50 -9.11 12.89
CA VAL A 543 -8.09 -9.54 12.97
C VAL A 543 -7.17 -8.33 13.17
N MET A 544 -7.36 -7.27 12.39
CA MET A 544 -6.57 -6.04 12.46
C MET A 544 -6.76 -5.30 13.78
N CYS A 545 -8.00 -5.16 14.25
CA CYS A 545 -8.31 -4.49 15.52
C CYS A 545 -7.72 -5.26 16.72
N ILE A 546 -7.85 -6.59 16.75
CA ILE A 546 -7.28 -7.44 17.81
C ILE A 546 -5.75 -7.31 17.81
N TRP A 547 -5.12 -7.38 16.64
CA TRP A 547 -3.67 -7.27 16.51
C TRP A 547 -3.16 -5.89 16.94
N HIS A 548 -3.79 -4.82 16.45
CA HIS A 548 -3.44 -3.45 16.80
C HIS A 548 -3.61 -3.20 18.31
N TYR A 549 -4.73 -3.65 18.89
CA TYR A 549 -4.99 -3.51 20.32
C TYR A 549 -3.95 -4.24 21.18
N GLY A 550 -3.63 -5.50 20.85
CA GLY A 550 -2.66 -6.28 21.61
C GLY A 550 -1.23 -5.72 21.48
N THR A 551 -0.84 -5.27 20.29
CA THR A 551 0.47 -4.64 20.06
C THR A 551 0.60 -3.31 20.81
N LEU A 552 -0.44 -2.48 20.78
CA LEU A 552 -0.47 -1.22 21.52
C LEU A 552 -0.37 -1.45 23.03
N LYS A 553 -1.12 -2.42 23.56
CA LYS A 553 -1.07 -2.74 24.99
C LYS A 553 0.26 -3.33 25.44
N LYS A 554 0.87 -4.20 24.62
CA LYS A 554 2.21 -4.70 24.87
C LYS A 554 3.20 -3.53 24.98
N TYR A 555 3.16 -2.60 24.04
CA TYR A 555 4.01 -1.41 24.05
C TYR A 555 3.75 -0.51 25.26
N GLU A 556 2.49 -0.24 25.61
CA GLU A 556 2.14 0.52 26.83
C GLU A 556 2.73 -0.13 28.09
N TYR A 557 2.69 -1.47 28.18
CA TYR A 557 3.29 -2.21 29.29
C TYR A 557 4.80 -2.06 29.33
N ASP A 558 5.48 -2.14 28.18
CA ASP A 558 6.94 -1.92 28.09
C ASP A 558 7.32 -0.51 28.54
N VAL A 559 6.56 0.51 28.15
CA VAL A 559 6.83 1.91 28.54
C VAL A 559 6.61 2.13 30.03
N GLN A 560 5.58 1.52 30.62
CA GLN A 560 5.28 1.64 32.05
C GLN A 560 6.28 0.91 32.94
N ASN A 561 6.78 -0.25 32.48
CA ASN A 561 7.74 -1.07 33.23
C ASN A 561 9.18 -0.85 32.76
N LYS A 562 9.46 0.26 32.06
CA LYS A 562 10.83 0.60 31.70
C LYS A 562 11.67 0.79 32.95
N VAL A 563 12.90 0.32 32.90
CA VAL A 563 13.85 0.38 34.00
C VAL A 563 14.73 1.63 33.82
N SER A 564 14.99 2.33 34.92
CA SER A 564 15.86 3.51 34.90
C SER A 564 17.32 3.10 34.67
N VAL A 565 18.08 4.00 34.07
CA VAL A 565 19.53 3.80 33.93
C VAL A 565 20.19 3.76 35.31
N ASP A 566 19.69 4.55 36.27
CA ASP A 566 20.17 4.58 37.66
C ASP A 566 20.06 3.23 38.35
N TRP A 567 19.02 2.43 38.05
CA TRP A 567 18.92 1.07 38.56
C TRP A 567 20.09 0.22 38.07
N LEU A 568 20.42 0.29 36.78
CA LEU A 568 21.53 -0.48 36.20
C LEU A 568 22.88 -0.02 36.73
N LEU A 569 23.07 1.28 36.94
CA LEU A 569 24.29 1.85 37.55
C LEU A 569 24.40 1.49 39.03
N GLY A 570 23.28 1.42 39.76
CA GLY A 570 23.22 0.98 41.15
C GLY A 570 23.51 -0.51 41.33
N LEU A 571 23.31 -1.32 40.29
CA LEU A 571 23.74 -2.73 40.24
C LEU A 571 25.24 -2.91 39.97
N GLY A 572 26.05 -1.85 40.04
CA GLY A 572 27.50 -1.85 39.80
C GLY A 572 28.30 -2.79 40.73
N PRO A 573 29.50 -2.40 41.22
CA PRO A 573 30.48 -3.34 41.81
C PRO A 573 29.97 -4.18 43.01
N SER A 574 28.81 -3.84 43.57
CA SER A 574 28.10 -4.56 44.63
C SER A 574 27.47 -5.90 44.22
N LEU A 575 27.14 -6.14 42.93
CA LEU A 575 26.41 -7.35 42.51
C LEU A 575 27.23 -8.45 41.79
N GLY A 576 28.53 -8.24 41.57
CA GLY A 576 29.39 -9.27 40.95
C GLY A 576 29.01 -9.64 39.51
N ILE A 577 28.41 -8.71 38.76
CA ILE A 577 28.04 -8.93 37.36
C ILE A 577 29.30 -9.12 36.51
N VAL A 578 29.41 -10.25 35.82
CA VAL A 578 30.55 -10.58 34.96
C VAL A 578 30.38 -10.00 33.56
N ARG A 579 31.39 -9.28 33.05
CA ARG A 579 31.44 -8.83 31.65
C ARG A 579 32.12 -9.86 30.77
N VAL A 580 31.41 -10.41 29.80
CA VAL A 580 31.92 -11.40 28.83
C VAL A 580 32.43 -10.68 27.58
N ARG A 581 33.51 -11.16 26.96
CA ARG A 581 34.02 -10.58 25.70
C ARG A 581 32.98 -10.75 24.58
N GLY A 582 32.79 -9.72 23.76
CA GLY A 582 31.82 -9.74 22.67
C GLY A 582 30.89 -8.51 22.67
N ILE A 583 30.02 -8.45 21.65
CA ILE A 583 28.92 -7.48 21.56
C ILE A 583 27.61 -8.17 21.90
N GLY A 584 26.88 -7.63 22.88
CA GLY A 584 25.52 -8.07 23.21
C GLY A 584 24.51 -7.13 22.58
N LEU A 585 23.77 -7.62 21.59
CA LEU A 585 22.73 -6.85 20.91
C LEU A 585 21.37 -7.22 21.49
N ILE A 586 20.72 -6.26 22.16
CA ILE A 586 19.40 -6.44 22.77
C ILE A 586 18.37 -5.76 21.88
N HIS A 587 17.46 -6.55 21.33
CA HIS A 587 16.34 -6.00 20.58
C HIS A 587 15.28 -5.44 21.53
N THR A 588 14.90 -4.18 21.31
CA THR A 588 13.90 -3.50 22.12
C THR A 588 12.95 -2.68 21.25
N GLU A 589 11.66 -2.70 21.59
CA GLU A 589 10.66 -1.81 20.98
C GLU A 589 10.65 -0.43 21.70
N LEU A 590 11.36 -0.29 22.82
CA LEU A 590 11.48 0.96 23.56
C LEU A 590 12.51 1.91 22.95
N VAL A 591 12.07 3.15 22.78
CA VAL A 591 12.86 4.27 22.27
C VAL A 591 13.67 4.94 23.40
N SER A 592 13.15 4.89 24.63
CA SER A 592 13.78 5.47 25.83
C SER A 592 13.73 4.53 27.03
N GLY A 593 14.74 4.58 27.89
CA GLY A 593 14.94 3.68 29.02
C GLY A 593 15.45 2.28 28.66
N ILE A 594 15.58 1.43 29.68
CA ILE A 594 16.02 0.04 29.54
C ILE A 594 14.79 -0.88 29.60
N PRO A 595 14.64 -1.87 28.68
CA PRO A 595 13.50 -2.79 28.72
C PRO A 595 13.52 -3.68 29.98
N ALA A 596 12.34 -3.95 30.54
CA ALA A 596 12.17 -4.85 31.69
C ALA A 596 12.75 -6.25 31.44
N ILE A 597 12.71 -6.72 30.19
CA ILE A 597 13.28 -8.00 29.76
C ILE A 597 14.78 -8.05 30.05
N PHE A 598 15.51 -6.95 29.84
CA PHE A 598 16.94 -6.92 30.14
C PHE A 598 17.20 -6.97 31.65
N SER A 599 16.39 -6.28 32.45
CA SER A 599 16.47 -6.38 33.91
C SER A 599 16.24 -7.82 34.39
N HIS A 600 15.21 -8.50 33.87
CA HIS A 600 14.95 -9.91 34.15
C HIS A 600 16.09 -10.84 33.69
N PHE A 601 16.70 -10.54 32.54
CA PHE A 601 17.86 -11.27 32.04
C PHE A 601 19.04 -11.17 33.02
N VAL A 602 19.43 -9.94 33.40
CA VAL A 602 20.59 -9.71 34.28
C VAL A 602 20.38 -10.26 35.68
N THR A 603 19.16 -10.24 36.22
CA THR A 603 18.86 -10.83 37.54
C THR A 603 18.87 -12.35 37.53
N THR A 604 18.55 -12.98 36.39
CA THR A 604 18.57 -14.44 36.23
C THR A 604 19.97 -14.95 35.89
N LEU A 605 20.67 -14.23 35.03
CA LEU A 605 22.02 -14.49 34.57
C LEU A 605 22.85 -13.22 34.80
N PRO A 606 23.64 -13.15 35.89
CA PRO A 606 24.44 -11.97 36.25
C PRO A 606 25.71 -11.87 35.37
N ALA A 607 25.54 -12.00 34.06
CA ALA A 607 26.60 -11.87 33.08
C ALA A 607 26.06 -11.27 31.78
N PHE A 608 26.76 -10.28 31.24
CA PHE A 608 26.45 -9.72 29.93
C PHE A 608 27.71 -9.23 29.22
N HIS A 609 27.57 -8.85 27.95
CA HIS A 609 28.70 -8.59 27.07
C HIS A 609 29.44 -7.27 27.40
N GLN A 610 30.72 -7.19 26.99
CA GLN A 610 31.59 -6.04 27.20
C GLN A 610 30.98 -4.78 26.59
N VAL A 611 30.54 -4.87 25.32
CA VAL A 611 29.79 -3.81 24.65
C VAL A 611 28.33 -4.23 24.56
N LEU A 612 27.43 -3.35 24.98
CA LEU A 612 25.99 -3.59 24.95
C LEU A 612 25.30 -2.60 24.01
N ILE A 613 24.52 -3.11 23.07
CA ILE A 613 23.78 -2.29 22.10
C ILE A 613 22.29 -2.59 22.25
N PHE A 614 21.52 -1.60 22.70
CA PHE A 614 20.07 -1.64 22.67
C PHE A 614 19.60 -1.21 21.29
N LEU A 615 19.20 -2.18 20.47
CA LEU A 615 18.74 -1.95 19.10
C LEU A 615 17.22 -1.81 19.05
N CYS A 616 16.75 -0.65 18.62
CA CYS A 616 15.34 -0.38 18.34
C CYS A 616 15.13 -0.21 16.84
N VAL A 617 14.50 -1.20 16.21
CA VAL A 617 14.09 -1.10 14.80
C VAL A 617 12.65 -0.62 14.75
N LYS A 618 12.42 0.57 14.17
CA LYS A 618 11.08 1.16 14.06
C LYS A 618 10.73 1.54 12.64
N SER A 619 9.45 1.38 12.29
CA SER A 619 8.88 1.95 11.07
C SER A 619 8.35 3.35 11.35
N VAL A 620 8.74 4.32 10.55
CA VAL A 620 8.21 5.69 10.55
C VAL A 620 7.14 5.82 9.44
N PRO A 621 6.14 6.71 9.60
CA PRO A 621 5.03 6.85 8.65
C PRO A 621 5.45 7.73 7.45
N ILE A 622 6.59 7.42 6.85
CA ILE A 622 7.07 7.96 5.58
C ILE A 622 7.43 6.79 4.66
N PRO A 623 7.35 6.92 3.32
CA PRO A 623 7.64 5.81 2.42
C PRO A 623 9.06 5.29 2.56
N HIS A 624 10.02 6.21 2.53
CA HIS A 624 11.45 5.93 2.47
C HIS A 624 12.22 6.86 3.42
N VAL A 625 13.10 6.29 4.24
CA VAL A 625 14.05 7.05 5.06
C VAL A 625 15.38 7.15 4.31
N LYS A 626 15.94 8.36 4.21
CA LYS A 626 17.27 8.55 3.64
C LYS A 626 18.32 7.79 4.45
N HIS A 627 19.32 7.23 3.77
CA HIS A 627 20.34 6.41 4.42
C HIS A 627 21.12 7.19 5.50
N GLU A 628 21.34 8.49 5.28
CA GLU A 628 22.01 9.40 6.21
C GLU A 628 21.20 9.67 7.51
N GLU A 629 19.88 9.53 7.47
CA GLU A 629 18.97 9.81 8.60
C GLU A 629 18.46 8.52 9.28
N ARG A 630 18.97 7.36 8.85
CA ARG A 630 18.45 6.04 9.21
C ARG A 630 18.89 5.58 10.59
N PHE A 631 20.13 5.88 10.99
CA PHE A 631 20.70 5.47 12.27
C PHE A 631 20.77 6.65 13.23
N LEU A 632 20.14 6.49 14.39
CA LEU A 632 20.36 7.37 15.53
C LEU A 632 21.11 6.60 16.60
N VAL A 633 22.20 7.18 17.08
CA VAL A 633 23.06 6.56 18.09
C VAL A 633 23.14 7.49 19.29
N GLY A 634 23.07 6.93 20.50
CA GLY A 634 23.30 7.67 21.74
C GLY A 634 23.88 6.76 22.83
N HIS A 635 24.53 7.35 23.82
CA HIS A 635 24.99 6.63 25.01
C HIS A 635 23.86 6.38 26.02
N ILE A 636 23.96 5.27 26.76
CA ILE A 636 23.14 4.99 27.93
C ILE A 636 24.03 4.97 29.16
N GLY A 637 23.88 5.96 30.05
CA GLY A 637 24.70 6.10 31.24
C GLY A 637 26.11 6.63 30.95
N PRO A 638 27.04 6.53 31.92
CA PRO A 638 28.42 6.98 31.77
C PRO A 638 29.19 6.20 30.71
N LYS A 639 30.14 6.86 30.04
CA LYS A 639 30.89 6.30 28.90
C LYS A 639 31.67 5.03 29.27
N GLU A 640 32.05 4.87 30.54
CA GLU A 640 32.83 3.71 31.02
C GLU A 640 32.05 2.39 30.96
N TYR A 641 30.72 2.42 30.82
CA TYR A 641 29.88 1.22 30.80
C TYR A 641 29.74 0.57 29.41
N HIS A 642 30.20 1.26 28.35
CA HIS A 642 30.12 0.84 26.93
C HIS A 642 28.72 0.38 26.51
N MET A 643 27.71 1.16 26.89
CA MET A 643 26.32 0.92 26.54
C MET A 643 25.84 1.95 25.53
N TYR A 644 25.34 1.47 24.39
CA TYR A 644 24.83 2.31 23.32
C TYR A 644 23.35 1.99 23.09
N ARG A 645 22.57 3.02 22.76
CA ARG A 645 21.28 2.87 22.11
C ARG A 645 21.44 3.16 20.64
N CYS A 646 20.92 2.27 19.81
CA CYS A 646 20.78 2.53 18.39
C CYS A 646 19.32 2.40 17.98
N ILE A 647 18.77 3.46 17.38
CA ILE A 647 17.45 3.44 16.75
C ILE A 647 17.66 3.42 15.25
N VAL A 648 17.12 2.39 14.60
CA VAL A 648 17.11 2.27 13.14
C VAL A 648 15.72 2.57 12.63
N ARG A 649 15.62 3.59 11.78
CA ARG A 649 14.38 4.07 11.21
C ARG A 649 14.20 3.53 9.80
N TYR A 650 13.06 2.90 9.55
CA TYR A 650 12.64 2.40 8.26
C TYR A 650 11.36 3.09 7.82
N GLY A 651 11.26 3.51 6.56
CA GLY A 651 9.99 3.87 5.97
C GLY A 651 9.10 2.64 5.75
N TYR A 652 7.79 2.83 5.59
CA TYR A 652 6.86 1.71 5.41
C TYR A 652 7.07 0.94 4.09
N ARG A 653 7.81 1.50 3.12
CA ARG A 653 8.24 0.82 1.89
C ARG A 653 9.68 0.30 1.97
N ASP A 654 10.51 0.74 2.92
CA ASP A 654 11.92 0.35 2.98
C ASP A 654 12.10 -1.17 3.17
N ALA A 655 13.13 -1.70 2.50
CA ALA A 655 13.55 -3.09 2.66
C ALA A 655 14.62 -3.21 3.75
N HIS A 656 14.58 -4.32 4.49
CA HIS A 656 15.66 -4.70 5.40
C HIS A 656 16.82 -5.23 4.54
N LYS A 657 18.04 -4.71 4.74
CA LYS A 657 19.26 -5.17 4.04
C LYS A 657 19.66 -6.56 4.55
N ASP A 658 20.51 -7.26 3.79
CA ASP A 658 21.15 -8.50 4.21
C ASP A 658 21.84 -8.33 5.58
N ASP A 659 21.78 -9.34 6.45
CA ASP A 659 22.13 -9.20 7.87
C ASP A 659 23.58 -8.81 8.11
N LEU A 660 24.51 -9.35 7.31
CA LEU A 660 25.92 -8.97 7.40
C LEU A 660 26.12 -7.49 7.06
N GLN A 661 25.39 -6.96 6.07
CA GLN A 661 25.47 -5.55 5.71
C GLN A 661 24.83 -4.69 6.80
N PHE A 662 23.74 -5.15 7.40
CA PHE A 662 23.10 -4.44 8.50
C PHE A 662 23.99 -4.37 9.75
N GLU A 663 24.59 -5.48 10.16
CA GLU A 663 25.55 -5.52 11.27
C GLU A 663 26.74 -4.59 11.02
N ASN A 664 27.27 -4.60 9.79
CA ASN A 664 28.35 -3.71 9.37
C ASN A 664 27.94 -2.24 9.47
N ASP A 665 26.79 -1.88 8.87
CA ASP A 665 26.27 -0.52 8.89
C ASP A 665 26.05 -0.04 10.35
N LEU A 666 25.51 -0.91 11.21
CA LEU A 666 25.28 -0.63 12.63
C LEU A 666 26.59 -0.31 13.38
N VAL A 667 27.60 -1.18 13.27
CA VAL A 667 28.89 -0.98 13.95
C VAL A 667 29.60 0.27 13.40
N CYS A 668 29.53 0.48 12.08
CA CYS A 668 30.09 1.66 11.43
C CYS A 668 29.44 2.96 11.92
N SER A 669 28.11 3.00 12.07
CA SER A 669 27.42 4.16 12.63
C SER A 669 27.78 4.42 14.09
N ILE A 670 28.00 3.39 14.91
CA ILE A 670 28.48 3.58 16.29
C ILE A 670 29.92 4.11 16.29
N ALA A 671 30.78 3.58 15.43
CA ALA A 671 32.15 4.07 15.29
C ALA A 671 32.21 5.54 14.87
N GLU A 672 31.34 5.97 13.96
CA GLU A 672 31.24 7.36 13.52
C GLU A 672 30.69 8.29 14.63
N TYR A 673 29.74 7.81 15.43
CA TYR A 673 29.28 8.52 16.62
C TYR A 673 30.43 8.76 17.61
N ILE A 674 31.22 7.72 17.92
CA ILE A 674 32.40 7.82 18.79
C ILE A 674 33.42 8.82 18.23
N ARG A 675 33.65 8.82 16.91
CA ARG A 675 34.56 9.79 16.24
C ARG A 675 34.07 11.23 16.32
N THR A 676 32.77 11.46 16.24
CA THR A 676 32.17 12.81 16.16
C THR A 676 31.88 13.42 17.54
N GLY A 677 31.91 12.60 18.60
CA GLY A 677 31.48 12.92 19.97
C GLY A 677 32.22 14.00 20.77
N ARG A 678 32.77 15.05 20.14
CA ARG A 678 33.43 16.19 20.81
C ARG A 678 32.94 17.61 20.40
N VAL A 679 31.95 17.76 19.51
CA VAL A 679 31.64 19.09 18.94
C VAL A 679 30.55 19.88 19.71
N GLY A 680 30.04 19.43 20.86
CA GLY A 680 28.78 19.98 21.40
C GLY A 680 28.62 20.36 22.88
N LEU A 681 29.61 20.21 23.76
CA LEU A 681 29.38 20.51 25.20
C LEU A 681 30.62 21.15 25.84
N ASN A 682 30.52 22.46 26.13
CA ASN A 682 31.39 23.15 27.08
C ASN A 682 31.05 22.67 28.51
N GLU A 683 32.07 22.58 29.36
CA GLU A 683 32.09 21.98 30.71
C GLU A 683 31.10 22.59 31.74
N GLU A 684 30.31 23.61 31.37
CA GLU A 684 29.40 24.30 32.30
C GLU A 684 27.96 23.72 32.34
N ASN A 685 27.63 22.74 31.50
CA ASN A 685 26.25 22.19 31.38
C ASN A 685 26.08 20.72 31.84
N GLU A 686 26.98 20.18 32.66
CA GLU A 686 26.88 18.79 33.15
C GLU A 686 25.60 18.51 33.96
N ASP A 687 25.02 19.51 34.60
CA ASP A 687 23.80 19.33 35.41
C ASP A 687 22.49 19.41 34.60
N LEU A 688 22.48 20.04 33.42
CA LEU A 688 21.34 19.96 32.47
C LEU A 688 21.41 18.73 31.56
N ALA A 689 22.61 18.18 31.32
CA ALA A 689 22.80 16.97 30.50
C ALA A 689 22.26 15.69 31.16
N LYS A 690 22.00 15.70 32.47
CA LYS A 690 21.40 14.57 33.20
C LYS A 690 19.94 14.28 32.81
N GLN A 691 19.26 15.19 32.10
CA GLN A 691 17.82 15.04 31.80
C GLN A 691 17.47 14.67 30.35
N CYS A 692 18.41 14.72 29.40
CA CYS A 692 18.15 14.32 28.02
C CYS A 692 19.20 13.32 27.51
N GLU A 693 18.74 12.10 27.23
CA GLU A 693 19.43 11.09 26.42
C GLU A 693 19.73 11.67 25.02
N GLY A 694 20.81 12.45 24.89
CA GLY A 694 21.19 13.14 23.64
C GLY A 694 21.58 12.13 22.56
N MET A 695 20.63 11.76 21.72
CA MET A 695 20.88 10.95 20.52
C MET A 695 21.32 11.84 19.36
N VAL A 696 22.30 11.37 18.60
CA VAL A 696 22.80 12.05 17.41
C VAL A 696 22.44 11.23 16.19
N VAL A 697 22.00 11.91 15.12
CA VAL A 697 21.80 11.30 13.81
C VAL A 697 23.18 11.06 13.20
N VAL A 698 23.47 9.80 12.84
CA VAL A 698 24.75 9.42 12.26
C VAL A 698 24.52 8.96 10.83
N GLY A 699 25.23 9.56 9.89
CA GLY A 699 25.17 9.14 8.50
C GLY A 699 25.66 7.70 8.33
N THR A 700 25.14 6.95 7.37
CA THR A 700 25.80 5.70 6.94
C THR A 700 27.04 6.03 6.09
N PRO A 701 28.20 5.43 6.34
CA PRO A 701 29.46 5.78 5.67
C PRO A 701 29.59 5.29 4.23
N SER A 702 28.58 4.65 3.63
CA SER A 702 28.68 4.09 2.26
C SER A 702 28.85 5.14 1.14
N THR A 703 28.88 6.43 1.45
CA THR A 703 29.06 7.54 0.50
C THR A 703 30.21 8.49 0.85
N HIS A 704 30.93 8.29 1.96
CA HIS A 704 32.09 9.11 2.32
C HIS A 704 33.41 8.34 2.12
N LEU A 705 34.23 8.80 1.18
CA LEU A 705 35.51 8.20 0.78
C LEU A 705 36.60 8.23 1.90
N ASP A 706 36.32 8.84 3.05
CA ASP A 706 37.25 9.02 4.20
C ASP A 706 36.93 8.12 5.42
N GLY A 707 36.01 7.16 5.27
CA GLY A 707 35.58 6.22 6.32
C GLY A 707 36.48 4.98 6.49
N ILE A 708 36.26 4.23 7.59
CA ILE A 708 37.01 3.02 7.97
C ILE A 708 37.08 2.02 6.80
N GLN A 709 38.30 1.69 6.34
CA GLN A 709 38.50 0.70 5.29
C GLN A 709 38.41 -0.73 5.85
N VAL A 710 37.60 -1.52 5.17
CA VAL A 710 37.45 -2.96 5.40
C VAL A 710 38.44 -3.66 4.49
N CYS A 711 39.48 -4.28 5.05
CA CYS A 711 40.36 -5.15 4.27
C CYS A 711 39.90 -6.60 4.46
N GLU A 712 39.55 -7.25 3.35
CA GLU A 712 39.47 -8.70 3.29
C GLU A 712 40.91 -9.24 3.22
N ASP A 713 41.21 -10.21 4.08
CA ASP A 713 42.53 -10.85 4.14
C ASP A 713 42.67 -11.80 2.94
N GLU A 714 42.96 -11.26 1.76
CA GLU A 714 43.59 -12.02 0.66
C GLU A 714 45.04 -12.25 1.10
N GLY A 715 45.35 -13.45 1.55
CA GLY A 715 46.67 -13.81 2.07
C GLY A 715 47.77 -13.54 1.03
N ALA A 716 48.52 -12.45 1.22
CA ALA A 716 49.74 -12.17 0.48
C ALA A 716 50.80 -11.63 1.46
N ASN A 717 51.75 -12.49 1.83
CA ASN A 717 53.00 -12.05 2.43
C ASN A 717 53.84 -11.31 1.36
N PRO A 718 54.49 -10.18 1.69
CA PRO A 718 55.41 -9.50 0.79
C PRO A 718 56.85 -10.06 0.90
N GLU A 719 57.56 -9.98 -0.23
CA GLU A 719 59.01 -10.12 -0.44
C GLU A 719 59.63 -11.53 -0.65
N ALA A 720 59.91 -11.87 -1.93
CA ALA A 720 61.28 -12.09 -2.45
C ALA A 720 61.24 -12.53 -3.94
N ALA A 721 62.14 -11.97 -4.73
CA ALA A 721 62.33 -12.24 -6.16
C ALA A 721 62.99 -13.60 -6.45
N GLY A 722 62.72 -14.19 -7.62
CA GLY A 722 63.61 -15.18 -8.25
C GLY A 722 62.94 -16.32 -9.04
N THR A 723 63.02 -16.24 -10.38
CA THR A 723 63.26 -17.31 -11.38
C THR A 723 62.68 -18.74 -11.23
N SER A 724 61.97 -19.14 -12.30
CA SER A 724 62.11 -20.40 -13.08
C SER A 724 61.60 -21.75 -12.55
N GLU A 725 60.84 -22.41 -13.46
CA GLU A 725 60.75 -23.84 -13.75
C GLU A 725 59.66 -24.77 -13.16
N LEU A 726 59.24 -25.68 -14.05
CA LEU A 726 58.17 -26.67 -13.99
C LEU A 726 58.38 -27.77 -12.93
N LYS A 727 57.28 -28.28 -12.32
CA LYS A 727 56.87 -29.71 -12.37
C LYS A 727 55.61 -30.04 -11.54
N GLU A 728 54.84 -30.98 -12.10
CA GLU A 728 53.69 -31.70 -11.53
C GLU A 728 54.05 -32.59 -10.32
N LYS A 729 53.13 -32.72 -9.34
CA LYS A 729 52.44 -34.00 -8.98
C LYS A 729 51.63 -33.94 -7.67
N GLU A 730 50.39 -34.42 -7.79
CA GLU A 730 49.49 -35.06 -6.82
C GLU A 730 50.08 -35.59 -5.49
N LYS A 731 49.41 -35.33 -4.35
CA LYS A 731 48.61 -36.31 -3.57
C LYS A 731 47.95 -35.72 -2.30
N GLN A 732 46.88 -36.38 -1.88
CA GLN A 732 45.82 -36.02 -0.92
C GLN A 732 46.24 -35.77 0.54
N SER A 733 45.51 -34.86 1.22
CA SER A 733 45.33 -34.81 2.68
C SER A 733 43.96 -34.16 3.06
N PRO A 734 43.41 -34.40 4.27
CA PRO A 734 41.96 -34.47 4.60
C PRO A 734 41.28 -33.09 4.76
N PRO A 735 39.94 -32.97 4.97
CA PRO A 735 39.24 -31.71 4.74
C PRO A 735 39.67 -30.67 5.77
N VAL A 736 40.33 -29.62 5.28
CA VAL A 736 40.65 -28.44 6.06
C VAL A 736 39.33 -27.78 6.48
N ILE A 737 39.13 -27.70 7.80
CA ILE A 737 38.11 -26.83 8.41
C ILE A 737 38.37 -25.42 7.86
N LYS A 738 37.49 -24.93 6.99
CA LYS A 738 37.60 -23.57 6.43
C LYS A 738 37.59 -22.58 7.60
N PRO A 739 38.64 -21.76 7.80
CA PRO A 739 38.58 -20.70 8.80
C PRO A 739 37.47 -19.72 8.39
N ARG A 740 36.67 -19.29 9.38
CA ARG A 740 35.70 -18.20 9.21
C ARG A 740 36.40 -17.01 8.54
N LYS A 741 35.78 -16.44 7.49
CA LYS A 741 36.22 -15.19 6.86
C LYS A 741 36.46 -14.14 7.95
N ARG A 742 37.72 -13.74 8.16
CA ARG A 742 38.11 -12.71 9.12
C ARG A 742 38.10 -11.37 8.39
N VAL A 743 37.33 -10.43 8.91
CA VAL A 743 37.20 -9.08 8.35
C VAL A 743 37.91 -8.14 9.32
N ARG A 744 39.06 -7.59 8.92
CA ARG A 744 39.84 -6.67 9.76
C ARG A 744 39.49 -5.24 9.38
N PHE A 745 39.00 -4.46 10.34
CA PHE A 745 38.73 -3.04 10.16
C PHE A 745 40.04 -2.28 10.44
N VAL A 746 40.50 -1.47 9.50
CA VAL A 746 41.71 -0.66 9.68
C VAL A 746 41.28 0.76 10.05
N ILE A 747 41.65 1.21 11.25
CA ILE A 747 41.42 2.60 11.68
C ILE A 747 42.41 3.50 10.92
N PRO A 748 41.96 4.44 10.07
CA PRO A 748 42.87 5.37 9.43
C PRO A 748 43.52 6.27 10.49
N GLU A 749 44.85 6.43 10.45
CA GLU A 749 45.59 7.37 11.30
C GLU A 749 45.28 8.83 10.89
N SER A 750 44.10 9.32 11.28
CA SER A 750 43.77 10.73 11.15
C SER A 750 44.25 11.52 12.39
N PRO A 751 44.86 12.72 12.21
CA PRO A 751 45.42 13.51 13.31
C PRO A 751 44.39 14.26 14.18
N LYS A 752 43.07 13.98 14.04
CA LYS A 752 41.98 14.70 14.72
C LYS A 752 41.18 13.88 15.74
N ILE A 753 41.55 12.63 16.02
CA ILE A 753 40.78 11.75 16.93
C ILE A 753 41.36 11.81 18.35
N ASP A 754 40.50 12.08 19.32
CA ASP A 754 40.82 12.09 20.75
C ASP A 754 41.33 10.73 21.25
N ARG A 755 42.22 10.73 22.25
CA ARG A 755 42.83 9.50 22.78
C ARG A 755 41.80 8.56 23.41
N ASP A 756 40.81 9.10 24.11
CA ASP A 756 39.74 8.32 24.74
C ASP A 756 38.79 7.72 23.69
N ALA A 757 38.38 8.50 22.70
CA ALA A 757 37.59 8.01 21.56
C ALA A 757 38.33 6.91 20.78
N ARG A 758 39.65 7.01 20.64
CA ARG A 758 40.47 5.96 20.01
C ARG A 758 40.58 4.68 20.86
N ARG A 759 40.54 4.79 22.19
CA ARG A 759 40.49 3.62 23.09
C ARG A 759 39.14 2.92 22.97
N GLU A 760 38.06 3.67 23.07
CA GLU A 760 36.68 3.17 22.96
C GLU A 760 36.41 2.50 21.61
N LEU A 761 36.92 3.10 20.52
CA LEU A 761 36.82 2.51 19.18
C LEU A 761 37.57 1.16 19.07
N ARG A 762 38.75 1.04 19.70
CA ARG A 762 39.48 -0.23 19.73
C ARG A 762 38.71 -1.30 20.50
N GLU A 763 38.12 -0.96 21.64
CA GLU A 763 37.33 -1.90 22.44
C GLU A 763 36.08 -2.37 21.69
N LEU A 764 35.41 -1.47 20.94
CA LEU A 764 34.29 -1.85 20.05
C LEU A 764 34.74 -2.85 18.97
N MET A 765 35.93 -2.66 18.41
CA MET A 765 36.50 -3.54 17.39
C MET A 765 36.90 -4.90 17.97
N GLU A 766 37.58 -4.93 19.11
CA GLU A 766 37.94 -6.17 19.82
C GLU A 766 36.69 -6.96 20.23
N ALA A 767 35.67 -6.27 20.74
CA ALA A 767 34.38 -6.87 21.08
C ALA A 767 33.71 -7.48 19.85
N ARG A 768 33.78 -6.81 18.69
CA ARG A 768 33.28 -7.36 17.43
C ARG A 768 34.03 -8.61 16.99
N GLU A 769 35.35 -8.62 17.10
CA GLU A 769 36.19 -9.78 16.76
C GLU A 769 35.89 -11.00 17.65
N ALA A 770 35.52 -10.76 18.91
CA ALA A 770 35.08 -11.80 19.83
C ALA A 770 33.70 -12.39 19.49
N GLY A 771 32.88 -11.67 18.71
CA GLY A 771 31.57 -12.12 18.20
C GLY A 771 30.37 -11.32 18.72
N VAL A 772 29.24 -11.45 18.02
CA VAL A 772 27.98 -10.79 18.35
C VAL A 772 26.98 -11.83 18.86
N ALA A 773 26.40 -11.58 20.03
CA ALA A 773 25.31 -12.36 20.61
C ALA A 773 24.02 -11.54 20.63
N TYR A 774 22.92 -12.21 20.29
CA TYR A 774 21.62 -11.58 20.11
C TYR A 774 20.68 -11.97 21.24
N ILE A 775 20.21 -10.97 21.99
CA ILE A 775 19.28 -11.17 23.10
C ILE A 775 17.90 -10.73 22.64
N LEU A 776 17.00 -11.70 22.49
CA LEU A 776 15.64 -11.52 21.98
C LEU A 776 14.62 -11.70 23.10
N GLY A 777 13.77 -10.70 23.29
CA GLY A 777 12.69 -10.76 24.27
C GLY A 777 11.44 -11.45 23.76
N HIS A 778 11.03 -12.56 24.38
CA HIS A 778 9.76 -13.23 24.14
C HIS A 778 8.72 -12.88 25.22
N SER A 779 7.89 -11.88 24.93
CA SER A 779 6.88 -11.35 25.86
C SER A 779 5.55 -12.13 25.78
N TYR A 780 5.18 -12.97 26.75
CA TYR A 780 3.88 -13.67 26.77
C TYR A 780 2.78 -12.78 27.34
N VAL A 781 1.88 -12.29 26.49
CA VAL A 781 0.81 -11.39 26.93
C VAL A 781 -0.34 -12.18 27.56
N ARG A 782 -0.76 -11.80 28.77
CA ARG A 782 -1.89 -12.40 29.48
C ARG A 782 -2.76 -11.33 30.11
N ALA A 783 -4.08 -11.45 29.97
CA ALA A 783 -5.01 -10.49 30.57
C ALA A 783 -4.94 -10.51 32.11
N LYS A 784 -4.95 -9.34 32.75
CA LYS A 784 -5.03 -9.18 34.21
C LYS A 784 -6.28 -9.87 34.78
N LYS A 785 -6.17 -10.37 36.03
CA LYS A 785 -7.24 -11.14 36.69
C LYS A 785 -8.57 -10.37 36.78
N GLY A 786 -8.53 -9.04 36.90
CA GLY A 786 -9.70 -8.14 36.94
C GLY A 786 -10.22 -7.62 35.59
N SER A 787 -9.65 -8.04 34.45
CA SER A 787 -10.09 -7.55 33.13
C SER A 787 -11.47 -8.11 32.72
N ASN A 788 -12.29 -7.28 32.06
CA ASN A 788 -13.59 -7.68 31.51
C ASN A 788 -13.47 -8.91 30.59
N LEU A 789 -14.55 -9.70 30.50
CA LEU A 789 -14.61 -10.91 29.67
C LEU A 789 -14.15 -10.66 28.22
N VAL A 790 -14.61 -9.56 27.60
CA VAL A 790 -14.23 -9.18 26.24
C VAL A 790 -12.72 -8.99 26.11
N LYS A 791 -12.09 -8.28 27.06
CA LYS A 791 -10.63 -8.07 27.06
C LYS A 791 -9.87 -9.39 27.23
N LYS A 792 -10.39 -10.29 28.08
CA LYS A 792 -9.82 -11.63 28.27
C LYS A 792 -9.90 -12.45 26.98
N ILE A 793 -11.02 -12.41 26.26
CA ILE A 793 -11.18 -13.10 24.97
C ILE A 793 -10.22 -12.51 23.93
N VAL A 794 -10.20 -11.19 23.77
CA VAL A 794 -9.35 -10.50 22.78
C VAL A 794 -7.87 -10.78 23.01
N ILE A 795 -7.39 -10.72 24.26
CA ILE A 795 -5.96 -10.89 24.55
C ILE A 795 -5.56 -12.36 24.64
N ASN A 796 -6.23 -13.16 25.47
CA ASN A 796 -5.78 -14.53 25.75
C ASN A 796 -6.08 -15.50 24.61
N PHE A 797 -7.15 -15.27 23.84
CA PHE A 797 -7.51 -16.13 22.72
C PHE A 797 -7.16 -15.45 21.41
N GLY A 798 -7.69 -14.26 21.12
CA GLY A 798 -7.50 -13.60 19.84
C GLY A 798 -6.04 -13.25 19.52
N TYR A 799 -5.42 -12.41 20.34
CA TYR A 799 -4.07 -11.92 20.12
C TYR A 799 -3.02 -13.03 20.26
N ASP A 800 -3.14 -13.89 21.29
CA ASP A 800 -2.23 -15.02 21.48
C ASP A 800 -2.34 -16.04 20.33
N PHE A 801 -3.55 -16.34 19.84
CA PHE A 801 -3.74 -17.20 18.66
C PHE A 801 -3.08 -16.59 17.42
N LEU A 802 -3.37 -15.32 17.11
CA LEU A 802 -2.75 -14.64 15.97
C LEU A 802 -1.23 -14.63 16.10
N ARG A 803 -0.70 -14.32 17.27
CA ARG A 803 0.74 -14.28 17.50
C ARG A 803 1.42 -15.64 17.36
N ARG A 804 0.79 -16.72 17.81
CA ARG A 804 1.34 -18.09 17.70
C ARG A 804 1.29 -18.62 16.27
N ASN A 805 0.27 -18.23 15.50
CA ASN A 805 0.08 -18.68 14.12
C ASN A 805 0.76 -17.76 13.08
N CYS A 806 1.15 -16.55 13.46
CA CYS A 806 1.90 -15.63 12.61
C CYS A 806 3.41 -15.69 12.88
N ARG A 807 4.21 -15.17 11.94
CA ARG A 807 5.67 -15.27 12.05
C ARG A 807 6.24 -14.38 13.16
N ALA A 808 7.35 -14.84 13.73
CA ALA A 808 8.25 -14.03 14.55
C ALA A 808 8.78 -12.80 13.77
N PRO A 809 9.23 -11.73 14.46
CA PRO A 809 9.84 -10.58 13.78
C PRO A 809 10.89 -10.98 12.75
N THR A 810 10.95 -10.27 11.61
CA THR A 810 11.87 -10.55 10.51
C THR A 810 13.34 -10.57 10.96
N TYR A 811 13.71 -9.71 11.90
CA TYR A 811 15.05 -9.67 12.49
C TYR A 811 15.38 -10.87 13.38
N ALA A 812 14.41 -11.68 13.82
CA ALA A 812 14.66 -12.90 14.60
C ALA A 812 14.86 -14.14 13.71
N LEU A 813 14.47 -14.07 12.43
CA LEU A 813 14.53 -15.18 11.48
C LEU A 813 15.88 -15.33 10.78
N SER A 814 16.71 -14.29 10.83
CA SER A 814 17.98 -14.23 10.11
C SER A 814 19.21 -14.26 11.01
N VAL A 815 19.01 -14.27 12.33
CA VAL A 815 20.08 -14.41 13.31
C VAL A 815 20.54 -15.86 13.37
N PRO A 816 21.85 -16.14 13.40
CA PRO A 816 22.36 -17.49 13.62
C PRO A 816 21.84 -18.05 14.96
N HIS A 817 21.10 -19.16 14.93
CA HIS A 817 20.57 -19.80 16.14
C HIS A 817 21.64 -20.12 17.21
N ALA A 818 22.89 -20.30 16.79
CA ALA A 818 24.01 -20.56 17.69
C ALA A 818 24.42 -19.35 18.56
N SER A 819 23.99 -18.12 18.20
CA SER A 819 24.30 -16.89 18.92
C SER A 819 23.07 -16.15 19.45
N THR A 820 21.90 -16.77 19.39
CA THR A 820 20.64 -16.21 19.93
C THR A 820 20.36 -16.70 21.34
N LEU A 821 19.99 -15.77 22.23
CA LEU A 821 19.49 -16.03 23.57
C LEU A 821 18.08 -15.45 23.70
N GLU A 822 17.10 -16.31 23.94
CA GLU A 822 15.70 -15.92 24.10
C GLU A 822 15.35 -15.75 25.58
N VAL A 823 14.80 -14.59 25.94
CA VAL A 823 14.37 -14.28 27.30
C VAL A 823 12.86 -14.20 27.35
N GLY A 824 12.23 -15.20 27.97
CA GLY A 824 10.79 -15.25 28.17
C GLY A 824 10.34 -14.39 29.36
N MET A 825 9.34 -13.53 29.17
CA MET A 825 8.72 -12.77 30.26
C MET A 825 7.21 -12.69 30.07
N VAL A 826 6.43 -12.86 31.15
CA VAL A 826 4.96 -12.77 31.10
C VAL A 826 4.52 -11.33 31.34
N TYR A 827 3.66 -10.81 30.47
CA TYR A 827 3.15 -9.44 30.45
C TYR A 827 1.68 -9.47 30.91
N PRO A 828 1.38 -9.18 32.19
CA PRO A 828 0.02 -9.03 32.66
C PRO A 828 -0.58 -7.69 32.18
N ILE A 829 -1.49 -7.74 31.20
CA ILE A 829 -2.11 -6.58 30.54
C ILE A 829 -3.55 -6.33 30.98
#